data_AF-A0A660VGP6-F1
#
_entry.id   AF-A0A660VGP6-F1
#
_cell.length_a   1.000
_cell.length_b   1.000
_cell.length_c   1.000
_cell.angle_alpha   90.00
_cell.angle_beta   90.00
_cell.angle_gamma   90.00
#
_symmetry.space_group_name_H-M   'P 1'
#
loop_
_entity.id
_entity.type
_entity.pdbx_description
1 polymer ?
#
loop_
_entity_poly.entity_id
_entity_poly.type
_entity_poly.pdbx_seq_one_letter_code
_entity_poly.pdbx_strand_id
1 'polypeptide(L)'
;MEEEGLKLIISEQDKEWEYPIKEFPITIGRGPDNVIVLADPKASRRHCVIEKSDEGVIIRDLGSRNGTTVNGSRIEVSPLKEGDIIGVGDTLIYFGKKKEMSEEKAEFCLFVVKGEHEGKEFPLVNLPLTIGRKKGNKIVLSDERVSGEHARVDVEEGRFVLVDLKSTNGTYIGGRRIEREVLEVGTRFTISGTVFELRKIGEAPPVDTEKAAEERGEGAAKLAEAPQPASPDTLREEDVELDLERARRQAAVPKVLVVVVALFVIGAALFLVYQLLRAGGIASLYKGGLIVINPSFEEEENGEVVGWTTEPPKAAVRDATIAKQGKYSLRLSPAANRKMTILRYNDDIAVRAGSAYRLHFQVRTENTQACALRVDWLSDKNPNYHKVEFGRLLEGTRRDWTPLSYTFVAPPEATKMRVGLALFGSRGECWVDEAKLTKAESAPQRQVTSKKFSAWLSGHGTVDLGIRSIGNLSVVQDIEGYICRLKETGTPPPDAYQSCAVVDDPVIQNSVAEVRGQLNCGTGTRVDFLQTVSPAGDGLRLSYKFINGIPADTMFALRMLLLKRRVNRLEAVAQGKKVVAETTKTEWTAWGVTELIIKVGTSKMVLRFSLPVRCVMTQEGAYLRVEVGVKADEMPRSPEFAIDVQPFSQEEKKGALDALERIRALLEAERYQEAARLARRYVADPLLTDDDKRWLQTVWSDCDRAGRRWLACMEAMFEDIIITPRAEIRDALVSMAQKVAQSYPEGDLKERAASLVLRAKEAVKKGWEKRRAQAAERMLHKAKEARQNHLRGYAAVILSEILARYPNTDAAQEAKNLLEDIRFERGR
;
A
#
# COMPACT_ATOMS: atom_id res chain seq x y z
N MET A 1 10.47 29.79 7.84
CA MET A 1 11.25 29.47 6.62
C MET A 1 10.40 29.92 5.46
N GLU A 2 10.95 30.80 4.63
CA GLU A 2 10.27 31.56 3.57
C GLU A 2 9.54 30.66 2.57
N GLU A 3 8.40 31.13 2.06
CA GLU A 3 7.66 30.50 0.95
C GLU A 3 8.52 30.55 -0.33
N GLU A 4 9.28 29.49 -0.60
CA GLU A 4 9.91 29.31 -1.91
C GLU A 4 8.82 29.03 -2.96
N GLY A 5 8.62 29.96 -3.89
CA GLY A 5 7.74 29.75 -5.04
C GLY A 5 8.24 28.62 -5.96
N LEU A 6 7.31 27.95 -6.66
CA LEU A 6 7.62 26.92 -7.65
C LEU A 6 8.60 27.46 -8.72
N LYS A 7 9.57 26.66 -9.13
CA LYS A 7 10.56 26.98 -10.16
C LYS A 7 10.74 25.83 -11.15
N LEU A 8 11.38 26.09 -12.27
CA LEU A 8 11.86 25.08 -13.21
C LEU A 8 13.39 25.10 -13.18
N ILE A 9 14.03 23.94 -13.13
CA ILE A 9 15.50 23.83 -13.24
C ILE A 9 15.78 23.18 -14.59
N ILE A 10 16.34 23.95 -15.53
CA ILE A 10 16.57 23.55 -16.91
C ILE A 10 18.02 23.10 -17.03
N SER A 11 18.25 21.89 -17.56
CA SER A 11 19.56 21.33 -17.85
C SER A 11 19.69 21.10 -19.36
N GLU A 12 20.48 21.95 -20.04
CA GLU A 12 20.76 21.88 -21.47
C GLU A 12 22.26 22.06 -21.75
N GLN A 13 22.85 21.22 -22.61
CA GLN A 13 24.24 21.38 -23.12
C GLN A 13 25.28 21.67 -22.02
N ASP A 14 25.31 20.86 -20.96
CA ASP A 14 26.20 21.02 -19.79
C ASP A 14 25.98 22.32 -18.96
N LYS A 15 24.88 23.05 -19.17
CA LYS A 15 24.49 24.23 -18.39
C LYS A 15 23.19 23.98 -17.65
N GLU A 16 23.14 24.42 -16.40
CA GLU A 16 21.95 24.39 -15.57
C GLU A 16 21.56 25.81 -15.17
N TRP A 17 20.30 26.16 -15.33
CA TRP A 17 19.77 27.45 -14.95
C TRP A 17 18.32 27.32 -14.46
N GLU A 18 17.89 28.27 -13.63
CA GLU A 18 16.58 28.22 -12.99
C GLU A 18 15.63 29.27 -13.57
N TYR A 19 14.37 28.89 -13.73
CA TYR A 19 13.28 29.77 -14.11
C TYR A 19 12.22 29.82 -12.99
N PRO A 20 12.07 30.93 -12.26
CA PRO A 20 11.00 31.06 -11.28
C PRO A 20 9.64 31.11 -11.97
N ILE A 21 8.70 30.27 -11.56
CA ILE A 21 7.34 30.25 -12.12
C ILE A 21 6.55 31.43 -11.53
N LYS A 22 6.42 32.49 -12.31
CA LYS A 22 5.68 33.70 -11.92
C LYS A 22 4.22 33.66 -12.39
N GLU A 23 3.98 33.15 -13.58
CA GLU A 23 2.67 33.12 -14.23
C GLU A 23 2.56 31.92 -15.18
N PHE A 24 1.32 31.53 -15.49
CA PHE A 24 0.98 30.49 -16.47
C PHE A 24 0.20 31.14 -17.62
N PRO A 25 0.28 30.59 -18.85
CA PRO A 25 1.02 29.40 -19.25
C PRO A 25 2.52 29.65 -19.50
N ILE A 26 3.35 28.63 -19.31
CA ILE A 26 4.78 28.64 -19.65
C ILE A 26 4.98 27.83 -20.92
N THR A 27 5.28 28.51 -22.03
CA THR A 27 5.63 27.85 -23.30
C THR A 27 7.11 27.50 -23.33
N ILE A 28 7.42 26.29 -23.82
CA ILE A 28 8.77 25.74 -23.85
C ILE A 28 9.07 25.23 -25.27
N GLY A 29 10.21 25.63 -25.83
CA GLY A 29 10.65 25.20 -27.17
C GLY A 29 11.87 25.96 -27.65
N ARG A 30 12.41 25.62 -28.83
CA ARG A 30 13.59 26.34 -29.39
C ARG A 30 13.26 27.64 -30.11
N GLY A 31 11.98 27.92 -30.32
CA GLY A 31 11.54 29.16 -30.96
C GLY A 31 11.76 30.35 -30.02
N PRO A 32 12.14 31.53 -30.54
CA PRO A 32 12.35 32.73 -29.72
C PRO A 32 11.06 33.28 -29.11
N ASP A 33 9.90 32.75 -29.49
CA ASP A 33 8.57 33.10 -29.01
C ASP A 33 8.10 32.30 -27.79
N ASN A 34 8.95 31.43 -27.23
CA ASN A 34 8.66 30.70 -25.99
C ASN A 34 9.12 31.48 -24.76
N VAL A 35 8.43 31.25 -23.64
CA VAL A 35 8.86 31.74 -22.32
C VAL A 35 10.20 31.12 -21.93
N ILE A 36 10.35 29.81 -22.16
CA ILE A 36 11.61 29.09 -22.00
C ILE A 36 12.11 28.71 -23.39
N VAL A 37 13.14 29.42 -23.84
CA VAL A 37 13.81 29.16 -25.12
C VAL A 37 14.93 28.16 -24.89
N LEU A 38 14.79 26.96 -25.46
CA LEU A 38 15.80 25.91 -25.36
C LEU A 38 16.82 26.02 -26.50
N ALA A 39 18.09 25.85 -26.19
CA ALA A 39 19.18 25.77 -27.17
C ALA A 39 19.21 24.42 -27.93
N ASP A 40 18.33 23.50 -27.54
CA ASP A 40 18.29 22.13 -28.04
C ASP A 40 17.73 22.02 -29.47
N PRO A 41 18.55 21.53 -30.44
CA PRO A 41 18.10 21.37 -31.82
C PRO A 41 17.01 20.30 -32.00
N LYS A 42 16.88 19.35 -31.07
CA LYS A 42 15.82 18.34 -31.05
C LYS A 42 14.51 18.88 -30.46
N ALA A 43 14.51 20.05 -29.83
CA ALA A 43 13.26 20.69 -29.43
C ALA A 43 12.49 21.23 -30.65
N SER A 44 11.16 21.18 -30.61
CA SER A 44 10.32 21.84 -31.63
C SER A 44 10.26 23.34 -31.37
N ARG A 45 9.91 24.14 -32.40
CA ARG A 45 9.80 25.60 -32.25
C ARG A 45 8.86 25.99 -31.13
N ARG A 46 7.71 25.34 -31.02
CA ARG A 46 6.87 25.28 -29.82
C ARG A 46 6.74 23.81 -29.46
N HIS A 47 7.24 23.40 -28.31
CA HIS A 47 7.36 21.97 -27.98
C HIS A 47 6.25 21.55 -27.02
N CYS A 48 6.17 22.20 -25.87
CA CYS A 48 5.16 21.94 -24.87
C CYS A 48 4.76 23.21 -24.13
N VAL A 49 3.68 23.12 -23.37
CA VAL A 49 3.18 24.20 -22.53
C VAL A 49 2.82 23.66 -21.15
N ILE A 50 3.22 24.37 -20.11
CA ILE A 50 2.77 24.12 -18.74
C ILE A 50 1.65 25.11 -18.43
N GLU A 51 0.51 24.62 -17.96
CA GLU A 51 -0.71 25.39 -17.71
C GLU A 51 -1.36 25.01 -16.36
N LYS A 52 -2.18 25.91 -15.80
CA LYS A 52 -3.01 25.63 -14.62
C LYS A 52 -4.35 25.02 -15.04
N SER A 53 -4.80 24.02 -14.30
CA SER A 53 -6.12 23.37 -14.41
C SER A 53 -6.82 23.34 -13.05
N ASP A 54 -8.10 22.95 -13.03
CA ASP A 54 -8.91 22.81 -11.80
C ASP A 54 -8.35 21.74 -10.83
N GLU A 55 -7.57 20.78 -11.34
CA GLU A 55 -6.97 19.68 -10.58
C GLU A 55 -5.48 19.92 -10.24
N GLY A 56 -4.89 21.04 -10.66
CA GLY A 56 -3.48 21.40 -10.42
C GLY A 56 -2.73 21.87 -11.66
N VAL A 57 -1.40 21.77 -11.64
CA VAL A 57 -0.54 22.14 -12.79
C VAL A 57 -0.44 20.95 -13.74
N ILE A 58 -0.59 21.20 -15.05
CA ILE A 58 -0.47 20.16 -16.08
C ILE A 58 0.54 20.61 -17.15
N ILE A 59 1.09 19.65 -17.88
CA ILE A 59 1.89 19.87 -19.08
C ILE A 59 1.23 19.22 -20.28
N ARG A 60 1.31 19.90 -21.43
CA ARG A 60 0.76 19.45 -22.70
C ARG A 60 1.80 19.54 -23.80
N ASP A 61 1.96 18.46 -24.57
CA ASP A 61 2.75 18.47 -25.80
C ASP A 61 1.99 19.21 -26.91
N LEU A 62 2.68 20.07 -27.67
CA LEU A 62 2.08 20.90 -28.72
C LEU A 62 2.23 20.29 -30.12
N GLY A 63 2.23 18.96 -30.22
CA GLY A 63 2.48 18.24 -31.47
C GLY A 63 3.95 18.28 -31.86
N SER A 64 4.83 18.13 -30.87
CA SER A 64 6.27 18.22 -31.08
C SER A 64 6.79 17.02 -31.89
N ARG A 65 7.87 17.24 -32.66
CA ARG A 65 8.46 16.18 -33.50
C ARG A 65 8.96 14.98 -32.69
N ASN A 66 9.56 15.23 -31.53
CA ASN A 66 10.20 14.19 -30.71
C ASN A 66 9.36 13.78 -29.48
N GLY A 67 8.24 14.47 -29.22
CA GLY A 67 7.40 14.24 -28.05
C GLY A 67 7.97 14.85 -26.77
N THR A 68 7.05 15.22 -25.87
CA THR A 68 7.37 15.57 -24.49
C THR A 68 7.30 14.33 -23.61
N THR A 69 8.21 14.18 -22.66
CA THR A 69 8.14 13.13 -21.64
C THR A 69 8.00 13.72 -20.25
N VAL A 70 7.32 13.00 -19.35
CA VAL A 70 7.31 13.25 -17.91
C VAL A 70 7.73 11.95 -17.21
N ASN A 71 8.79 12.02 -16.41
CA ASN A 71 9.40 10.86 -15.73
C ASN A 71 9.67 9.69 -16.69
N GLY A 72 10.19 10.02 -17.89
CA GLY A 72 10.54 9.06 -18.95
C GLY A 72 9.37 8.56 -19.80
N SER A 73 8.12 8.77 -19.37
CA SER A 73 6.93 8.39 -20.14
C SER A 73 6.54 9.50 -21.12
N ARG A 74 6.30 9.17 -22.40
CA ARG A 74 5.81 10.14 -23.40
C ARG A 74 4.37 10.54 -23.12
N ILE A 75 4.06 11.82 -23.23
CA ILE A 75 2.75 12.38 -22.88
C ILE A 75 2.16 13.21 -24.02
N GLU A 76 0.83 13.28 -24.06
CA GLU A 76 0.10 14.33 -24.77
C GLU A 76 -0.37 15.41 -23.78
N VAL A 77 -0.93 14.98 -22.64
CA VAL A 77 -1.27 15.81 -21.48
C VAL A 77 -0.95 15.01 -20.21
N SER A 78 -0.35 15.63 -19.20
CA SER A 78 -0.07 14.98 -17.92
C SER A 78 -0.09 15.97 -16.75
N PRO A 79 -0.62 15.61 -15.56
CA PRO A 79 -0.43 16.40 -14.36
C PRO A 79 1.04 16.45 -13.95
N LEU A 80 1.50 17.61 -13.50
CA LEU A 80 2.85 17.83 -12.98
C LEU A 80 2.83 18.01 -11.46
N LYS A 81 3.75 17.33 -10.79
CA LYS A 81 4.01 17.44 -9.35
C LYS A 81 5.45 17.85 -9.09
N GLU A 82 5.66 18.55 -7.98
CA GLU A 82 7.01 18.93 -7.56
C GLU A 82 7.93 17.71 -7.44
N GLY A 83 9.09 17.79 -8.09
CA GLY A 83 10.06 16.71 -8.25
C GLY A 83 10.00 15.98 -9.60
N ASP A 84 8.99 16.22 -10.44
CA ASP A 84 8.87 15.58 -11.76
C ASP A 84 9.94 16.07 -12.75
N ILE A 85 10.36 15.18 -13.64
CA ILE A 85 11.36 15.46 -14.69
C ILE A 85 10.66 15.50 -16.04
N ILE A 86 10.73 16.64 -16.73
CA ILE A 86 10.18 16.86 -18.06
C ILE A 86 11.31 16.72 -19.08
N GLY A 87 11.14 15.85 -20.08
CA GLY A 87 12.07 15.70 -21.20
C GLY A 87 11.58 16.42 -22.45
N VAL A 88 12.45 17.24 -23.04
CA VAL A 88 12.21 18.02 -24.26
C VAL A 88 13.43 17.88 -25.18
N GLY A 89 13.40 16.93 -26.11
CA GLY A 89 14.60 16.60 -26.90
C GLY A 89 15.66 15.91 -26.02
N ASP A 90 16.87 16.46 -25.98
CA ASP A 90 17.95 16.10 -25.07
C ASP A 90 17.91 16.91 -23.75
N THR A 91 17.10 17.97 -23.69
CA THR A 91 16.95 18.83 -22.50
C THR A 91 16.10 18.17 -21.43
N LEU A 92 16.52 18.30 -20.17
CA LEU A 92 15.74 17.90 -19.00
C LEU A 92 15.37 19.11 -18.16
N ILE A 93 14.12 19.16 -17.72
CA ILE A 93 13.56 20.27 -16.94
C ILE A 93 12.94 19.67 -15.66
N TYR A 94 13.47 20.02 -14.50
CA TYR A 94 12.90 19.61 -13.21
C TYR A 94 11.83 20.60 -12.77
N PHE A 95 10.67 20.09 -12.37
CA PHE A 95 9.58 20.90 -11.83
C PHE A 95 9.70 21.03 -10.31
N GLY A 96 10.01 22.23 -9.82
CA GLY A 96 10.20 22.56 -8.40
C GLY A 96 11.62 22.27 -7.89
N LYS A 97 11.76 21.47 -6.82
CA LYS A 97 13.06 21.16 -6.21
C LYS A 97 13.74 19.96 -6.87
N LYS A 98 15.05 20.08 -7.12
CA LYS A 98 15.90 18.95 -7.48
C LYS A 98 15.97 18.01 -6.28
N LYS A 99 15.50 16.78 -6.42
CA LYS A 99 15.59 15.77 -5.35
C LYS A 99 17.04 15.27 -5.29
N GLU A 100 17.89 15.97 -4.54
CA GLU A 100 19.26 15.52 -4.30
C GLU A 100 19.24 14.28 -3.42
N MET A 101 19.70 13.16 -3.98
CA MET A 101 19.96 11.95 -3.21
C MET A 101 21.45 11.91 -2.89
N SER A 102 21.80 11.94 -1.61
CA SER A 102 23.19 11.88 -1.16
C SER A 102 23.84 10.55 -1.58
N GLU A 103 25.08 10.59 -2.05
CA GLU A 103 25.86 9.40 -2.42
C GLU A 103 25.92 8.35 -1.28
N GLU A 104 25.95 8.81 -0.01
CA GLU A 104 25.92 7.94 1.18
C GLU A 104 24.63 7.11 1.37
N LYS A 105 23.55 7.43 0.64
CA LYS A 105 22.25 6.74 0.69
C LYS A 105 21.93 5.98 -0.60
N ALA A 106 22.86 5.95 -1.55
CA ALA A 106 22.70 5.23 -2.80
C ALA A 106 22.58 3.72 -2.56
N GLU A 107 21.53 3.09 -3.06
CA GLU A 107 21.38 1.64 -2.95
C GLU A 107 22.09 0.89 -4.09
N PHE A 108 22.25 1.54 -5.26
CA PHE A 108 22.79 0.92 -6.47
C PHE A 108 23.94 1.74 -7.07
N CYS A 109 24.86 1.08 -7.77
CA CYS A 109 25.96 1.71 -8.49
C CYS A 109 26.20 1.03 -9.85
N LEU A 110 26.86 1.75 -10.75
CA LEU A 110 27.56 1.13 -11.87
C LEU A 110 28.98 0.79 -11.40
N PHE A 111 29.27 -0.50 -11.28
CA PHE A 111 30.60 -0.99 -11.02
C PHE A 111 31.34 -1.21 -12.33
N VAL A 112 32.55 -0.68 -12.45
CA VAL A 112 33.38 -0.94 -13.64
C VAL A 112 34.12 -2.25 -13.46
N VAL A 113 33.67 -3.28 -14.17
CA VAL A 113 34.25 -4.63 -14.13
C VAL A 113 35.60 -4.67 -14.84
N LYS A 114 35.72 -3.98 -15.98
CA LYS A 114 36.93 -3.98 -16.82
C LYS A 114 37.03 -2.68 -17.63
N GLY A 115 38.24 -2.16 -17.82
CA GLY A 115 38.50 -0.98 -18.66
C GLY A 115 38.75 0.31 -17.87
N GLU A 116 38.47 1.47 -18.45
CA GLU A 116 38.77 2.73 -17.77
C GLU A 116 37.89 2.90 -16.52
N HIS A 117 38.52 3.22 -15.38
CA HIS A 117 37.93 3.24 -14.03
C HIS A 117 37.63 1.85 -13.43
N GLU A 118 38.30 0.80 -13.89
CA GLU A 118 38.16 -0.55 -13.32
C GLU A 118 38.22 -0.59 -11.79
N GLY A 119 37.27 -1.32 -11.19
CA GLY A 119 37.10 -1.43 -9.75
C GLY A 119 36.38 -0.25 -9.09
N LYS A 120 36.07 0.84 -9.82
CA LYS A 120 35.32 1.96 -9.26
C LYS A 120 33.81 1.71 -9.29
N GLU A 121 33.15 2.24 -8.26
CA GLU A 121 31.70 2.31 -8.14
C GLU A 121 31.23 3.73 -8.44
N PHE A 122 30.26 3.86 -9.33
CA PHE A 122 29.57 5.12 -9.60
C PHE A 122 28.13 5.01 -9.08
N PRO A 123 27.82 5.59 -7.91
CA PRO A 123 26.49 5.52 -7.33
C PRO A 123 25.42 6.06 -8.28
N LEU A 124 24.32 5.33 -8.43
CA LEU A 124 23.17 5.74 -9.23
C LEU A 124 22.28 6.71 -8.44
N VAL A 125 22.82 7.89 -8.18
CA VAL A 125 22.14 9.02 -7.56
C VAL A 125 22.08 10.21 -8.53
N ASN A 126 21.10 11.09 -8.32
CA ASN A 126 20.94 12.31 -9.10
C ASN A 126 20.80 12.03 -10.61
N LEU A 127 19.99 11.02 -10.97
CA LEU A 127 19.80 10.58 -12.35
C LEU A 127 19.11 11.67 -13.20
N PRO A 128 19.47 11.80 -14.50
CA PRO A 128 20.27 10.84 -15.27
C PRO A 128 21.78 10.87 -14.97
N LEU A 129 22.40 9.70 -14.94
CA LEU A 129 23.86 9.58 -14.85
C LEU A 129 24.44 9.42 -16.25
N THR A 130 25.23 10.40 -16.69
CA THR A 130 25.78 10.48 -18.05
C THR A 130 27.17 9.84 -18.17
N ILE A 131 27.41 9.15 -19.28
CA ILE A 131 28.65 8.44 -19.62
C ILE A 131 29.12 8.92 -20.99
N GLY A 132 30.38 9.35 -21.10
CA GLY A 132 30.93 9.82 -22.38
C GLY A 132 32.33 10.41 -22.28
N ARG A 133 32.87 10.89 -23.41
CA ARG A 133 34.25 11.41 -23.47
C ARG A 133 34.42 12.85 -23.02
N LYS A 134 33.39 13.69 -23.12
CA LYS A 134 33.47 15.07 -22.65
C LYS A 134 33.61 15.11 -21.13
N LYS A 135 34.35 16.10 -20.62
CA LYS A 135 34.54 16.34 -19.18
C LYS A 135 33.24 16.66 -18.42
N GLY A 136 32.15 17.00 -19.12
CA GLY A 136 30.83 17.27 -18.52
C GLY A 136 30.07 16.02 -18.06
N ASN A 137 30.45 14.82 -18.51
CA ASN A 137 29.78 13.59 -18.09
C ASN A 137 30.11 13.22 -16.64
N LYS A 138 29.17 12.53 -15.98
CA LYS A 138 29.41 11.98 -14.63
C LYS A 138 30.44 10.85 -14.64
N ILE A 139 30.42 10.01 -15.68
CA ILE A 139 31.48 9.04 -15.96
C ILE A 139 32.19 9.47 -17.23
N VAL A 140 33.40 10.01 -17.08
CA VAL A 140 34.23 10.46 -18.20
C VAL A 140 35.12 9.30 -18.65
N LEU A 141 34.99 8.88 -19.91
CA LEU A 141 35.85 7.87 -20.55
C LEU A 141 36.74 8.54 -21.59
N SER A 142 38.06 8.44 -21.45
CA SER A 142 39.04 9.08 -22.31
C SER A 142 39.17 8.47 -23.72
N ASP A 143 38.68 7.24 -23.95
CA ASP A 143 38.77 6.54 -25.24
C ASP A 143 38.14 7.35 -26.39
N GLU A 144 38.92 7.62 -27.44
CA GLU A 144 38.51 8.41 -28.61
C GLU A 144 37.31 7.83 -29.36
N ARG A 145 37.07 6.52 -29.25
CA ARG A 145 35.91 5.81 -29.82
C ARG A 145 34.64 6.05 -29.00
N VAL A 146 34.73 6.63 -27.81
CA VAL A 146 33.58 7.04 -27.01
C VAL A 146 33.11 8.43 -27.49
N SER A 147 31.86 8.51 -27.93
CA SER A 147 31.19 9.77 -28.25
C SER A 147 31.21 10.76 -27.06
N GLY A 148 31.17 12.05 -27.36
CA GLY A 148 31.26 13.12 -26.35
C GLY A 148 30.23 12.95 -25.23
N GLU A 149 28.99 12.65 -25.58
CA GLU A 149 27.94 12.12 -24.71
C GLU A 149 27.52 10.80 -25.34
N HIS A 150 27.79 9.67 -24.69
CA HIS A 150 27.70 8.35 -25.30
C HIS A 150 26.44 7.61 -24.87
N ALA A 151 26.21 7.53 -23.56
CA ALA A 151 25.07 6.87 -22.98
C ALA A 151 24.67 7.56 -21.68
N ARG A 152 23.46 7.30 -21.20
CA ARG A 152 23.04 7.71 -19.86
C ARG A 152 22.19 6.64 -19.21
N VAL A 153 22.15 6.67 -17.88
CA VAL A 153 21.25 5.84 -17.08
C VAL A 153 20.15 6.71 -16.49
N ASP A 154 18.92 6.42 -16.85
CA ASP A 154 17.68 7.10 -16.41
C ASP A 154 16.95 6.24 -15.36
N VAL A 155 15.93 6.82 -14.70
CA VAL A 155 14.92 6.06 -13.95
C VAL A 155 13.59 6.17 -14.66
N GLU A 156 12.99 5.02 -14.97
CA GLU A 156 11.67 4.94 -15.58
C GLU A 156 10.85 3.86 -14.89
N GLU A 157 9.64 4.20 -14.46
CA GLU A 157 8.76 3.29 -13.70
C GLU A 157 9.45 2.62 -12.50
N GLY A 158 10.41 3.32 -11.89
CA GLY A 158 11.20 2.81 -10.75
C GLY A 158 12.29 1.81 -11.12
N ARG A 159 12.65 1.68 -12.40
CA ARG A 159 13.75 0.84 -12.89
C ARG A 159 14.84 1.69 -13.55
N PHE A 160 16.09 1.24 -13.49
CA PHE A 160 17.17 1.90 -14.22
C PHE A 160 17.10 1.54 -15.69
N VAL A 161 17.24 2.54 -16.57
CA VAL A 161 17.19 2.35 -18.02
C VAL A 161 18.46 2.94 -18.63
N LEU A 162 19.23 2.11 -19.31
CA LEU A 162 20.40 2.54 -20.08
C LEU A 162 19.93 2.99 -21.46
N VAL A 163 20.31 4.21 -21.85
CA VAL A 163 19.97 4.81 -23.14
C VAL A 163 21.26 5.17 -23.87
N ASP A 164 21.45 4.64 -25.08
CA ASP A 164 22.51 5.06 -25.99
C ASP A 164 22.11 6.39 -26.64
N LEU A 165 22.95 7.41 -26.55
CA LEU A 165 22.68 8.77 -27.03
C LEU A 165 23.03 8.92 -28.51
N LYS A 166 22.73 7.89 -29.31
CA LYS A 166 23.12 7.77 -30.72
C LYS A 166 24.64 7.85 -30.89
N SER A 167 25.35 7.12 -30.05
CA SER A 167 26.79 7.09 -30.07
C SER A 167 27.31 6.50 -31.39
N THR A 168 28.51 6.91 -31.80
CA THR A 168 29.12 6.45 -33.07
C THR A 168 29.34 4.94 -33.06
N ASN A 169 29.88 4.43 -31.95
CA ASN A 169 30.30 3.04 -31.83
C ASN A 169 29.30 2.14 -31.09
N GLY A 170 28.27 2.71 -30.47
CA GLY A 170 27.19 1.98 -29.82
C GLY A 170 27.51 1.54 -28.39
N THR A 171 26.44 1.32 -27.63
CA THR A 171 26.43 0.64 -26.32
C THR A 171 25.94 -0.79 -26.49
N TYR A 172 26.52 -1.77 -25.78
CA TYR A 172 26.22 -3.20 -25.98
C TYR A 172 25.87 -3.92 -24.69
N ILE A 173 24.88 -4.82 -24.71
CA ILE A 173 24.58 -5.78 -23.63
C ILE A 173 24.65 -7.19 -24.21
N GLY A 174 25.50 -8.05 -23.66
CA GLY A 174 25.69 -9.42 -24.16
C GLY A 174 26.09 -9.48 -25.65
N GLY A 175 26.86 -8.50 -26.13
CA GLY A 175 27.28 -8.38 -27.54
C GLY A 175 26.21 -7.80 -28.49
N ARG A 176 24.98 -7.57 -28.02
CA ARG A 176 23.91 -6.92 -28.79
C ARG A 176 23.97 -5.40 -28.60
N ARG A 177 24.02 -4.64 -29.70
CA ARG A 177 23.90 -3.17 -29.64
C ARG A 177 22.51 -2.77 -29.14
N ILE A 178 22.45 -1.86 -28.18
CA ILE A 178 21.21 -1.34 -27.61
C ILE A 178 21.04 0.14 -27.98
N GLU A 179 19.80 0.54 -28.22
CA GLU A 179 19.41 1.96 -28.20
C GLU A 179 18.90 2.34 -26.81
N ARG A 180 18.20 1.41 -26.16
CA ARG A 180 17.57 1.60 -24.86
C ARG A 180 17.25 0.25 -24.24
N GLU A 181 17.63 0.02 -22.99
CA GLU A 181 17.40 -1.25 -22.30
C GLU A 181 17.22 -1.02 -20.79
N VAL A 182 16.32 -1.77 -20.16
CA VAL A 182 16.18 -1.80 -18.70
C VAL A 182 17.39 -2.53 -18.10
N LEU A 183 18.09 -1.92 -17.15
CA LEU A 183 19.17 -2.56 -16.41
C LEU A 183 18.62 -3.27 -15.18
N GLU A 184 18.80 -4.59 -15.13
CA GLU A 184 18.60 -5.39 -13.92
C GLU A 184 19.93 -5.56 -13.16
N VAL A 185 19.88 -5.77 -11.85
CA VAL A 185 21.10 -6.00 -11.04
C VAL A 185 21.86 -7.22 -11.59
N GLY A 186 23.17 -7.08 -11.77
CA GLY A 186 24.05 -8.05 -12.44
C GLY A 186 24.16 -7.87 -13.96
N THR A 187 23.35 -6.99 -14.57
CA THR A 187 23.45 -6.72 -16.02
C THR A 187 24.78 -6.07 -16.34
N ARG A 188 25.54 -6.69 -17.25
CA ARG A 188 26.78 -6.14 -17.80
C ARG A 188 26.53 -5.48 -19.15
N PHE A 189 27.05 -4.26 -19.31
CA PHE A 189 27.06 -3.55 -20.59
C PHE A 189 28.45 -3.02 -20.92
N THR A 190 28.71 -2.81 -22.21
CA THR A 190 30.01 -2.41 -22.72
C THR A 190 29.90 -1.13 -23.53
N ILE A 191 30.81 -0.18 -23.25
CA ILE A 191 31.04 1.03 -24.04
C ILE A 191 32.53 1.05 -24.41
N SER A 192 32.82 0.86 -25.70
CA SER A 192 34.19 0.92 -26.26
C SER A 192 35.25 0.09 -25.49
N GLY A 193 34.87 -1.07 -24.96
CA GLY A 193 35.76 -1.96 -24.20
C GLY A 193 35.73 -1.77 -22.68
N THR A 194 35.12 -0.70 -22.17
CA THR A 194 34.82 -0.57 -20.74
C THR A 194 33.54 -1.32 -20.42
N VAL A 195 33.62 -2.28 -19.50
CA VAL A 195 32.51 -3.13 -19.04
C VAL A 195 31.99 -2.60 -17.71
N PHE A 196 30.73 -2.21 -17.70
CA PHE A 196 29.99 -1.79 -16.51
C PHE A 196 29.05 -2.91 -16.07
N GLU A 197 28.79 -3.01 -14.78
CA GLU A 197 27.80 -3.89 -14.19
C GLU A 197 26.92 -3.10 -13.22
N LEU A 198 25.59 -3.23 -13.34
CA LEU A 198 24.69 -2.67 -12.34
C LEU A 198 24.75 -3.51 -11.06
N ARG A 199 25.17 -2.93 -9.94
CA ARG A 199 25.29 -3.62 -8.64
C ARG A 199 24.55 -2.91 -7.53
N LYS A 200 24.32 -3.62 -6.42
CA LYS A 200 23.95 -3.00 -5.15
C LYS A 200 25.22 -2.55 -4.42
N ILE A 201 25.22 -1.34 -3.83
CA ILE A 201 26.39 -0.85 -3.08
C ILE A 201 26.63 -1.75 -1.87
N GLY A 202 27.90 -2.16 -1.67
CA GLY A 202 28.32 -3.04 -0.57
C GLY A 202 28.22 -4.54 -0.87
N GLU A 203 27.87 -4.93 -2.10
CA GLU A 203 27.95 -6.31 -2.58
C GLU A 203 29.40 -6.62 -2.98
N ALA A 204 30.01 -7.64 -2.36
CA ALA A 204 31.41 -8.01 -2.65
C ALA A 204 31.56 -8.45 -4.11
N PRO A 205 32.66 -8.08 -4.81
CA PRO A 205 32.85 -8.51 -6.18
C PRO A 205 32.95 -10.05 -6.24
N PRO A 206 32.37 -10.71 -7.25
CA PRO A 206 32.66 -12.11 -7.52
C PRO A 206 34.17 -12.26 -7.80
N VAL A 207 34.79 -13.34 -7.32
CA VAL A 207 36.19 -13.66 -7.61
C VAL A 207 36.31 -13.97 -9.11
N ASP A 208 36.89 -13.05 -9.88
CA ASP A 208 37.15 -13.24 -11.31
C ASP A 208 38.31 -14.22 -11.52
N THR A 209 37.96 -15.45 -11.91
CA THR A 209 38.91 -16.48 -12.36
C THR A 209 39.49 -16.18 -13.74
N GLU A 210 38.93 -15.21 -14.47
CA GLU A 210 39.37 -14.83 -15.82
C GLU A 210 40.59 -13.90 -15.82
N LYS A 211 40.79 -13.12 -14.74
CA LYS A 211 41.90 -12.15 -14.63
C LYS A 211 43.27 -12.82 -14.42
N ALA A 212 43.30 -14.08 -14.01
CA ALA A 212 44.53 -14.89 -13.96
C ALA A 212 44.90 -15.52 -15.32
N ALA A 213 43.97 -15.52 -16.30
CA ALA A 213 44.16 -16.13 -17.61
C ALA A 213 44.56 -15.11 -18.70
N GLU A 214 44.16 -13.84 -18.57
CA GLU A 214 44.48 -12.81 -19.57
C GLU A 214 45.93 -12.29 -19.51
N GLU A 215 46.59 -12.32 -18.35
CA GLU A 215 48.01 -11.90 -18.22
C GLU A 215 49.02 -12.85 -18.92
N ARG A 216 48.57 -13.92 -19.58
CA ARG A 216 49.42 -14.79 -20.42
C ARG A 216 49.07 -14.75 -21.91
N GLY A 217 48.04 -13.99 -22.31
CA GLY A 217 47.32 -14.22 -23.57
C GLY A 217 47.47 -13.16 -24.66
N GLU A 218 48.32 -12.15 -24.50
CA GLU A 218 48.47 -11.04 -25.47
C GLU A 218 49.24 -11.41 -26.77
N GLY A 219 49.30 -12.69 -27.14
CA GLY A 219 50.18 -13.19 -28.19
C GLY A 219 49.55 -14.15 -29.19
N ALA A 220 48.25 -14.10 -29.50
CA ALA A 220 47.71 -14.99 -30.53
C ALA A 220 46.36 -14.57 -31.14
N ALA A 221 46.19 -13.32 -31.54
CA ALA A 221 45.12 -12.94 -32.47
C ALA A 221 45.70 -12.62 -33.85
N LYS A 222 45.87 -13.66 -34.68
CA LYS A 222 45.43 -13.62 -36.07
C LYS A 222 45.32 -15.03 -36.65
N LEU A 223 44.09 -15.32 -37.05
CA LEU A 223 43.62 -16.58 -37.62
C LEU A 223 44.42 -16.98 -38.85
N ALA A 224 44.72 -18.28 -38.88
CA ALA A 224 45.08 -19.02 -40.07
C ALA A 224 43.92 -19.03 -41.08
N GLU A 225 44.23 -18.68 -42.33
CA GLU A 225 43.51 -19.11 -43.51
C GLU A 225 44.50 -19.95 -44.33
N ALA A 226 44.10 -21.14 -44.77
CA ALA A 226 44.95 -22.15 -45.41
C ALA A 226 44.28 -22.65 -46.71
N PRO A 227 45.00 -23.27 -47.66
CA PRO A 227 45.41 -22.63 -48.91
C PRO A 227 44.91 -23.37 -50.16
N GLN A 228 45.04 -22.76 -51.34
CA GLN A 228 45.14 -23.48 -52.62
C GLN A 228 46.13 -22.82 -53.61
N PRO A 229 46.72 -23.59 -54.56
CA PRO A 229 48.05 -23.30 -55.11
C PRO A 229 48.07 -22.80 -56.57
N ALA A 230 49.22 -22.20 -56.93
CA ALA A 230 50.04 -22.45 -58.12
C ALA A 230 50.45 -21.20 -58.94
N SER A 231 51.78 -21.10 -59.12
CA SER A 231 52.50 -20.69 -60.35
C SER A 231 52.81 -19.19 -60.59
N PRO A 232 53.95 -18.91 -61.25
CA PRO A 232 54.96 -17.97 -60.78
C PRO A 232 55.03 -16.69 -61.63
N ASP A 233 55.69 -15.64 -61.13
CA ASP A 233 56.70 -14.93 -61.94
C ASP A 233 57.47 -13.82 -61.18
N THR A 234 58.79 -13.89 -61.35
CA THR A 234 59.79 -12.81 -61.45
C THR A 234 60.09 -11.88 -60.25
N LEU A 235 61.31 -12.08 -59.68
CA LEU A 235 62.46 -11.14 -59.58
C LEU A 235 62.18 -9.71 -59.08
N ARG A 236 62.87 -9.11 -58.09
CA ARG A 236 64.28 -9.09 -57.63
C ARG A 236 64.30 -8.42 -56.24
N GLU A 237 65.05 -8.96 -55.27
CA GLU A 237 66.40 -8.53 -54.82
C GLU A 237 66.45 -7.15 -54.13
N GLU A 238 67.05 -7.18 -52.93
CA GLU A 238 67.65 -6.07 -52.20
C GLU A 238 66.69 -5.12 -51.49
N ASP A 239 66.43 -5.39 -50.19
CA ASP A 239 66.91 -4.47 -49.16
C ASP A 239 66.72 -5.01 -47.72
N VAL A 240 67.86 -5.18 -47.05
CA VAL A 240 68.08 -5.08 -45.60
C VAL A 240 67.79 -6.33 -44.74
N GLU A 241 68.67 -7.30 -44.91
CA GLU A 241 69.06 -8.34 -43.97
C GLU A 241 70.04 -7.76 -42.93
N LEU A 242 69.57 -7.33 -41.75
CA LEU A 242 70.39 -7.07 -40.56
C LEU A 242 69.49 -6.81 -39.35
N ASP A 243 69.02 -7.87 -38.67
CA ASP A 243 68.64 -7.80 -37.23
C ASP A 243 68.19 -9.15 -36.61
N LEU A 244 67.93 -10.20 -37.42
CA LEU A 244 67.25 -11.42 -36.93
C LEU A 244 68.14 -12.56 -36.39
N GLU A 245 69.46 -12.50 -36.51
CA GLU A 245 70.33 -13.63 -36.13
C GLU A 245 70.56 -13.82 -34.62
N ARG A 246 70.20 -12.87 -33.75
CA ARG A 246 70.58 -12.93 -32.33
C ARG A 246 69.68 -13.77 -31.42
N ALA A 247 68.48 -14.17 -31.85
CA ALA A 247 67.47 -14.71 -30.92
C ALA A 247 67.31 -16.24 -30.88
N ARG A 248 68.00 -17.02 -31.74
CA ARG A 248 67.65 -18.45 -31.98
C ARG A 248 68.48 -19.53 -31.26
N ARG A 249 69.25 -19.22 -30.21
CA ARG A 249 69.99 -20.28 -29.47
C ARG A 249 69.38 -20.56 -28.09
N GLN A 250 69.10 -21.85 -27.84
CA GLN A 250 68.75 -22.57 -26.58
C GLN A 250 67.24 -22.74 -26.30
N ALA A 251 66.67 -23.90 -25.92
CA ALA A 251 67.09 -25.31 -25.78
C ALA A 251 65.82 -26.20 -25.64
N ALA A 252 65.89 -27.50 -25.98
CA ALA A 252 64.78 -28.46 -26.04
C ALA A 252 64.63 -29.37 -24.80
N VAL A 253 63.41 -29.85 -24.50
CA VAL A 253 63.05 -30.84 -23.45
C VAL A 253 62.37 -32.08 -24.08
N PRO A 254 62.49 -33.33 -23.55
CA PRO A 254 62.11 -34.55 -24.25
C PRO A 254 60.59 -34.81 -24.32
N LYS A 255 60.12 -35.22 -25.51
CA LYS A 255 58.69 -35.33 -25.90
C LYS A 255 57.85 -36.38 -25.14
N VAL A 256 58.45 -37.34 -24.44
CA VAL A 256 57.71 -38.43 -23.76
C VAL A 256 57.04 -37.95 -22.47
N LEU A 257 57.68 -37.03 -21.74
CA LEU A 257 57.12 -36.46 -20.51
C LEU A 257 55.89 -35.59 -20.80
N VAL A 258 55.87 -34.91 -21.95
CA VAL A 258 54.77 -34.05 -22.40
C VAL A 258 53.48 -34.85 -22.62
N VAL A 259 53.57 -36.05 -23.17
CA VAL A 259 52.38 -36.87 -23.48
C VAL A 259 51.73 -37.42 -22.21
N VAL A 260 52.52 -37.86 -21.23
CA VAL A 260 52.01 -38.38 -19.95
C VAL A 260 51.36 -37.25 -19.14
N VAL A 261 51.98 -36.07 -19.10
CA VAL A 261 51.40 -34.89 -18.46
C VAL A 261 50.13 -34.44 -19.18
N ALA A 262 50.10 -34.47 -20.52
CA ALA A 262 48.92 -34.10 -21.30
C ALA A 262 47.72 -35.01 -20.99
N LEU A 263 47.91 -36.33 -20.92
CA LEU A 263 46.84 -37.26 -20.57
C LEU A 263 46.34 -37.06 -19.13
N PHE A 264 47.24 -36.75 -18.20
CA PHE A 264 46.87 -36.46 -16.82
C PHE A 264 46.11 -35.14 -16.67
N VAL A 265 46.50 -34.11 -17.44
CA VAL A 265 45.83 -32.81 -17.49
C VAL A 265 44.46 -32.92 -18.13
N ILE A 266 44.31 -33.72 -19.19
CA ILE A 266 43.00 -33.98 -19.83
C ILE A 266 42.08 -34.73 -18.85
N GLY A 267 42.60 -35.75 -18.17
CA GLY A 267 41.85 -36.47 -17.13
C GLY A 267 41.41 -35.58 -15.98
N ALA A 268 42.30 -34.72 -15.49
CA ALA A 268 42.01 -33.76 -14.42
C ALA A 268 41.02 -32.67 -14.87
N ALA A 269 41.11 -32.20 -16.11
CA ALA A 269 40.18 -31.23 -16.68
C ALA A 269 38.77 -31.83 -16.84
N LEU A 270 38.66 -33.05 -17.36
CA LEU A 270 37.38 -33.76 -17.45
C LEU A 270 36.78 -34.02 -16.06
N PHE A 271 37.61 -34.35 -15.08
CA PHE A 271 37.19 -34.50 -13.69
C PHE A 271 36.73 -33.17 -13.07
N LEU A 272 37.41 -32.07 -13.38
CA LEU A 272 37.04 -30.73 -12.90
C LEU A 272 35.74 -30.24 -13.54
N VAL A 273 35.55 -30.47 -14.84
CA VAL A 273 34.29 -30.20 -15.56
C VAL A 273 33.13 -31.00 -14.97
N TYR A 274 33.37 -32.28 -14.69
CA TYR A 274 32.39 -33.13 -14.00
C TYR A 274 32.04 -32.60 -12.60
N GLN A 275 33.03 -32.15 -11.82
CA GLN A 275 32.80 -31.57 -10.49
C GLN A 275 32.12 -30.20 -10.55
N LEU A 276 32.39 -29.38 -11.57
CA LEU A 276 31.75 -28.07 -11.77
C LEU A 276 30.28 -28.22 -12.19
N LEU A 277 29.96 -29.17 -13.06
CA LEU A 277 28.57 -29.53 -13.40
C LEU A 277 27.80 -30.06 -12.19
N ARG A 278 28.50 -30.64 -11.21
CA ARG A 278 27.91 -31.16 -9.97
C ARG A 278 27.80 -30.12 -8.86
N ALA A 279 28.69 -29.11 -8.83
CA ALA A 279 28.75 -28.09 -7.78
C ALA A 279 27.90 -26.83 -8.07
N GLY A 280 27.58 -26.57 -9.34
CA GLY A 280 26.65 -25.51 -9.73
C GLY A 280 25.25 -26.08 -9.94
N GLY A 281 24.38 -25.96 -8.94
CA GLY A 281 22.96 -26.27 -9.07
C GLY A 281 22.22 -25.32 -10.01
N ILE A 282 22.47 -25.41 -11.32
CA ILE A 282 21.57 -24.96 -12.39
C ILE A 282 21.73 -25.94 -13.56
N ALA A 283 20.97 -27.04 -13.52
CA ALA A 283 20.79 -27.93 -14.66
C ALA A 283 19.36 -28.51 -14.66
N SER A 284 18.36 -27.66 -14.91
CA SER A 284 17.02 -28.12 -15.29
C SER A 284 16.33 -27.15 -16.26
N LEU A 285 16.94 -26.98 -17.42
CA LEU A 285 16.22 -26.63 -18.65
C LEU A 285 16.33 -27.83 -19.60
N TYR A 286 15.79 -28.97 -19.15
CA TYR A 286 15.47 -30.07 -20.06
C TYR A 286 14.10 -29.81 -20.70
N LYS A 287 13.95 -30.28 -21.96
CA LYS A 287 12.73 -30.27 -22.77
C LYS A 287 11.45 -30.28 -21.92
N GLY A 288 10.68 -29.18 -21.95
CA GLY A 288 9.34 -29.11 -21.38
C GLY A 288 9.16 -28.27 -20.12
N GLY A 289 10.18 -27.53 -19.65
CA GLY A 289 10.01 -26.59 -18.52
C GLY A 289 9.97 -27.26 -17.14
N LEU A 290 10.64 -28.42 -17.00
CA LEU A 290 10.75 -29.18 -15.76
C LEU A 290 11.90 -28.64 -14.87
N ILE A 291 11.63 -28.38 -13.59
CA ILE A 291 12.56 -27.67 -12.69
C ILE A 291 13.33 -28.62 -11.73
N VAL A 292 12.84 -29.84 -11.48
CA VAL A 292 13.46 -30.79 -10.53
C VAL A 292 14.31 -31.86 -11.24
N ILE A 293 15.38 -32.31 -10.57
CA ILE A 293 16.28 -33.38 -11.03
C ILE A 293 15.80 -34.76 -10.52
N ASN A 294 16.14 -35.83 -11.26
CA ASN A 294 15.83 -37.22 -10.95
C ASN A 294 14.34 -37.46 -10.62
N PRO A 295 13.42 -37.06 -11.52
CA PRO A 295 11.98 -37.07 -11.24
C PRO A 295 11.40 -38.48 -11.04
N SER A 296 12.05 -39.52 -11.55
CA SER A 296 11.63 -40.93 -11.41
C SER A 296 12.48 -41.74 -10.43
N PHE A 297 13.39 -41.09 -9.67
CA PHE A 297 14.18 -41.74 -8.61
C PHE A 297 15.05 -42.92 -9.09
N GLU A 298 15.53 -42.85 -10.33
CA GLU A 298 16.33 -43.89 -10.98
C GLU A 298 17.82 -43.79 -10.64
N GLU A 299 18.27 -42.59 -10.26
CA GLU A 299 19.67 -42.31 -9.94
C GLU A 299 19.90 -42.30 -8.42
N GLU A 300 21.01 -42.89 -7.98
CA GLU A 300 21.41 -43.01 -6.58
C GLU A 300 22.92 -42.85 -6.46
N GLU A 301 23.36 -42.22 -5.37
CA GLU A 301 24.76 -42.08 -5.02
C GLU A 301 24.95 -42.33 -3.52
N ASN A 302 25.91 -43.18 -3.16
CA ASN A 302 26.23 -43.53 -1.76
C ASN A 302 25.05 -44.06 -0.91
N GLY A 303 24.07 -44.75 -1.51
CA GLY A 303 22.92 -45.25 -0.76
C GLY A 303 21.73 -44.27 -0.69
N GLU A 304 21.85 -43.09 -1.29
CA GLU A 304 20.86 -42.02 -1.24
C GLU A 304 20.44 -41.58 -2.65
N VAL A 305 19.15 -41.28 -2.82
CA VAL A 305 18.59 -40.90 -4.11
C VAL A 305 19.11 -39.51 -4.51
N VAL A 306 19.66 -39.40 -5.71
CA VAL A 306 20.26 -38.14 -6.18
C VAL A 306 19.19 -37.04 -6.20
N GLY A 307 19.48 -35.88 -5.59
CA GLY A 307 18.62 -34.71 -5.57
C GLY A 307 17.52 -34.70 -4.51
N TRP A 308 17.33 -35.80 -3.76
CA TRP A 308 16.24 -35.93 -2.79
C TRP A 308 16.74 -36.46 -1.45
N THR A 309 16.23 -35.89 -0.36
CA THR A 309 16.53 -36.34 1.01
C THR A 309 15.25 -36.54 1.80
N THR A 310 15.36 -37.30 2.89
CA THR A 310 14.26 -37.45 3.83
C THR A 310 14.56 -36.86 5.19
N GLU A 311 13.50 -36.44 5.88
CA GLU A 311 13.52 -36.11 7.28
C GLU A 311 12.54 -37.03 8.05
N PRO A 312 13.04 -37.91 8.94
CA PRO A 312 14.45 -38.10 9.27
C PRO A 312 15.24 -38.76 8.12
N PRO A 313 16.58 -38.68 8.14
CA PRO A 313 17.43 -39.29 7.11
C PRO A 313 17.14 -40.79 6.96
N LYS A 314 17.27 -41.30 5.73
CA LYS A 314 17.08 -42.73 5.38
C LYS A 314 15.68 -43.29 5.65
N ALA A 315 14.66 -42.44 5.67
CA ALA A 315 13.26 -42.85 5.77
C ALA A 315 12.64 -43.19 4.40
N ALA A 316 13.41 -43.06 3.32
CA ALA A 316 13.06 -43.51 1.97
C ALA A 316 14.00 -44.63 1.51
N VAL A 317 13.44 -45.62 0.82
CA VAL A 317 14.18 -46.71 0.17
C VAL A 317 13.66 -46.87 -1.26
N ARG A 318 14.56 -47.06 -2.23
CA ARG A 318 14.16 -47.38 -3.60
C ARG A 318 13.55 -48.77 -3.66
N ASP A 319 12.43 -48.89 -4.36
CA ASP A 319 11.68 -50.14 -4.50
C ASP A 319 11.56 -50.50 -5.98
N ALA A 320 12.10 -51.66 -6.35
CA ALA A 320 12.04 -52.18 -7.73
C ALA A 320 10.81 -53.05 -8.01
N THR A 321 10.05 -53.40 -6.97
CA THR A 321 8.87 -54.28 -7.08
C THR A 321 7.60 -53.51 -7.38
N ILE A 322 7.55 -52.25 -6.92
CA ILE A 322 6.43 -51.34 -7.09
C ILE A 322 6.99 -50.07 -7.73
N ALA A 323 6.88 -49.94 -9.05
CA ALA A 323 7.29 -48.74 -9.80
C ALA A 323 6.15 -48.29 -10.72
N LYS A 324 6.07 -46.98 -11.01
CA LYS A 324 5.10 -46.44 -11.98
C LYS A 324 5.74 -46.28 -13.34
N GLN A 325 6.93 -45.71 -13.37
CA GLN A 325 7.72 -45.49 -14.57
C GLN A 325 9.17 -45.89 -14.28
N GLY A 326 9.85 -46.49 -15.26
CA GLY A 326 11.22 -46.94 -15.07
C GLY A 326 11.31 -48.19 -14.22
N LYS A 327 12.44 -48.36 -13.52
CA LYS A 327 12.77 -49.57 -12.76
C LYS A 327 12.50 -49.41 -11.27
N TYR A 328 12.47 -48.19 -10.74
CA TYR A 328 12.33 -47.96 -9.31
C TYR A 328 11.28 -46.90 -9.00
N SER A 329 10.64 -47.01 -7.84
CA SER A 329 10.01 -45.87 -7.18
C SER A 329 10.68 -45.61 -5.83
N LEU A 330 10.30 -44.52 -5.18
CA LEU A 330 10.78 -44.20 -3.84
C LEU A 330 9.71 -44.52 -2.79
N ARG A 331 9.98 -45.51 -1.94
CA ARG A 331 9.10 -45.92 -0.84
C ARG A 331 9.45 -45.19 0.45
N LEU A 332 8.52 -44.41 0.96
CA LEU A 332 8.59 -43.67 2.22
C LEU A 332 7.92 -44.48 3.33
N SER A 333 8.64 -44.64 4.44
CA SER A 333 8.13 -45.28 5.65
C SER A 333 8.11 -44.27 6.82
N PRO A 334 7.07 -44.27 7.66
CA PRO A 334 6.99 -43.45 8.86
C PRO A 334 8.17 -43.72 9.78
N ALA A 335 8.82 -42.65 10.22
CA ALA A 335 9.85 -42.78 11.24
C ALA A 335 9.27 -43.11 12.63
N ALA A 336 9.93 -44.02 13.34
CA ALA A 336 9.59 -44.35 14.72
C ALA A 336 9.56 -43.07 15.58
N ASN A 337 8.49 -42.90 16.37
CA ASN A 337 8.27 -41.76 17.28
C ASN A 337 8.15 -40.37 16.62
N ARG A 338 7.90 -40.28 15.31
CA ARG A 338 7.56 -39.00 14.65
C ARG A 338 6.13 -39.02 14.11
N LYS A 339 5.50 -37.83 14.07
CA LYS A 339 4.16 -37.63 13.50
C LYS A 339 4.17 -37.46 11.97
N MET A 340 5.36 -37.24 11.39
CA MET A 340 5.52 -36.92 9.98
C MET A 340 6.89 -37.35 9.47
N THR A 341 6.94 -37.83 8.23
CA THR A 341 8.16 -38.08 7.45
C THR A 341 8.12 -37.18 6.22
N ILE A 342 9.21 -36.47 5.92
CA ILE A 342 9.27 -35.51 4.82
C ILE A 342 10.22 -36.05 3.76
N LEU A 343 9.78 -36.10 2.50
CA LEU A 343 10.63 -36.16 1.32
C LEU A 343 10.84 -34.74 0.81
N ARG A 344 12.09 -34.36 0.53
CA ARG A 344 12.48 -32.99 0.20
C ARG A 344 13.48 -32.98 -0.95
N TYR A 345 13.25 -32.08 -1.91
CA TYR A 345 14.22 -31.77 -2.94
C TYR A 345 15.37 -30.96 -2.35
N ASN A 346 16.61 -31.29 -2.69
CA ASN A 346 17.78 -30.78 -2.00
C ASN A 346 18.08 -29.31 -2.31
N ASP A 347 17.84 -28.87 -3.54
CA ASP A 347 18.19 -27.51 -3.94
C ASP A 347 17.06 -26.52 -3.68
N ASP A 348 17.44 -25.28 -3.37
CA ASP A 348 16.51 -24.17 -3.33
C ASP A 348 16.25 -23.65 -4.75
N ILE A 349 14.97 -23.57 -5.10
CA ILE A 349 14.51 -23.17 -6.42
C ILE A 349 14.13 -21.70 -6.36
N ALA A 350 14.77 -20.87 -7.18
CA ALA A 350 14.44 -19.44 -7.27
C ALA A 350 13.00 -19.23 -7.77
N VAL A 351 12.25 -18.36 -7.09
CA VAL A 351 10.86 -18.02 -7.43
C VAL A 351 10.63 -16.52 -7.41
N ARG A 352 9.63 -16.08 -8.17
CA ARG A 352 9.13 -14.71 -8.11
C ARG A 352 7.78 -14.71 -7.39
N ALA A 353 7.65 -13.89 -6.36
CA ALA A 353 6.38 -13.63 -5.67
C ALA A 353 5.22 -13.41 -6.66
N GLY A 354 4.07 -14.03 -6.38
CA GLY A 354 2.89 -14.06 -7.24
C GLY A 354 2.93 -15.07 -8.38
N SER A 355 4.08 -15.68 -8.69
CA SER A 355 4.18 -16.72 -9.72
C SER A 355 3.65 -18.05 -9.21
N ALA A 356 3.04 -18.82 -10.12
CA ALA A 356 2.46 -20.12 -9.81
C ALA A 356 3.34 -21.27 -10.32
N TYR A 357 3.41 -22.33 -9.51
CA TYR A 357 4.22 -23.51 -9.75
C TYR A 357 3.39 -24.76 -9.47
N ARG A 358 3.29 -25.64 -10.46
CA ARG A 358 2.56 -26.89 -10.36
C ARG A 358 3.52 -28.01 -9.98
N LEU A 359 3.32 -28.54 -8.77
CA LEU A 359 4.02 -29.70 -8.26
C LEU A 359 3.13 -30.94 -8.45
N HIS A 360 3.73 -32.02 -8.93
CA HIS A 360 3.06 -33.28 -9.21
C HIS A 360 3.91 -34.45 -8.73
N PHE A 361 3.28 -35.46 -8.15
CA PHE A 361 3.84 -36.80 -7.93
C PHE A 361 2.80 -37.84 -8.35
N GLN A 362 3.24 -38.99 -8.87
CA GLN A 362 2.46 -40.23 -8.79
C GLN A 362 2.65 -40.80 -7.39
N VAL A 363 1.56 -41.12 -6.70
CA VAL A 363 1.62 -41.65 -5.34
C VAL A 363 0.79 -42.91 -5.21
N ARG A 364 1.27 -43.85 -4.41
CA ARG A 364 0.55 -45.05 -3.98
C ARG A 364 0.71 -45.16 -2.47
N THR A 365 -0.36 -45.44 -1.74
CA THR A 365 -0.33 -45.48 -0.27
C THR A 365 -0.95 -46.77 0.25
N GLU A 366 -0.38 -47.30 1.33
CA GLU A 366 -0.90 -48.50 1.99
C GLU A 366 -0.90 -48.33 3.51
N ASN A 367 -2.07 -48.45 4.14
CA ASN A 367 -2.29 -48.27 5.57
C ASN A 367 -1.80 -46.92 6.12
N THR A 368 -1.68 -45.93 5.24
CA THR A 368 -1.25 -44.57 5.53
C THR A 368 -2.39 -43.74 6.08
N GLN A 369 -2.12 -42.84 7.03
CA GLN A 369 -3.10 -41.86 7.48
C GLN A 369 -3.39 -40.84 6.39
N ALA A 370 -2.35 -40.11 5.93
CA ALA A 370 -2.43 -39.24 4.76
C ALA A 370 -1.03 -38.92 4.19
N CYS A 371 -0.97 -38.43 2.97
CA CYS A 371 0.19 -37.72 2.43
C CYS A 371 -0.22 -36.41 1.74
N ALA A 372 0.69 -35.44 1.67
CA ALA A 372 0.44 -34.18 0.98
C ALA A 372 1.68 -33.64 0.28
N LEU A 373 1.47 -32.91 -0.82
CA LEU A 373 2.53 -32.11 -1.44
C LEU A 373 2.97 -30.99 -0.49
N ARG A 374 4.27 -30.68 -0.45
CA ARG A 374 4.85 -29.69 0.45
C ARG A 374 5.70 -28.69 -0.31
N VAL A 375 5.61 -27.42 0.08
CA VAL A 375 6.54 -26.36 -0.30
C VAL A 375 7.00 -25.62 0.95
N ASP A 376 8.30 -25.43 1.08
CA ASP A 376 8.92 -24.52 2.04
C ASP A 376 9.30 -23.24 1.27
N TRP A 377 8.63 -22.12 1.57
CA TRP A 377 8.94 -20.80 1.03
C TRP A 377 10.03 -20.12 1.85
N LEU A 378 11.01 -19.58 1.15
CA LEU A 378 12.22 -18.98 1.72
C LEU A 378 12.45 -17.59 1.11
N SER A 379 13.18 -16.73 1.82
CA SER A 379 13.49 -15.37 1.36
C SER A 379 14.95 -15.01 1.57
N ASP A 380 15.61 -14.59 0.50
CA ASP A 380 16.96 -14.02 0.57
C ASP A 380 16.95 -12.63 1.21
N LYS A 381 15.83 -11.91 1.09
CA LYS A 381 15.62 -10.60 1.73
C LYS A 381 15.39 -10.72 3.24
N ASN A 382 14.93 -11.88 3.69
CA ASN A 382 14.60 -12.14 5.08
C ASN A 382 15.06 -13.56 5.46
N PRO A 383 16.30 -13.73 5.95
CA PRO A 383 16.84 -15.06 6.27
C PRO A 383 16.03 -15.87 7.30
N ASN A 384 15.20 -15.18 8.10
CA ASN A 384 14.31 -15.81 9.08
C ASN A 384 12.92 -16.13 8.50
N TYR A 385 12.64 -15.76 7.25
CA TYR A 385 11.39 -16.09 6.57
C TYR A 385 11.44 -17.55 6.11
N HIS A 386 10.63 -18.37 6.77
CA HIS A 386 10.41 -19.75 6.41
C HIS A 386 8.93 -20.05 6.60
N LYS A 387 8.21 -20.26 5.50
CA LYS A 387 6.79 -20.58 5.50
C LYS A 387 6.55 -21.94 4.87
N VAL A 388 5.89 -22.83 5.59
CA VAL A 388 5.56 -24.17 5.09
C VAL A 388 4.13 -24.17 4.56
N GLU A 389 3.93 -24.69 3.35
CA GLU A 389 2.62 -24.82 2.71
C GLU A 389 2.43 -26.26 2.18
N PHE A 390 1.19 -26.79 2.24
CA PHE A 390 0.92 -28.23 2.18
C PHE A 390 -0.03 -28.70 1.07
N GLY A 391 0.02 -28.21 -0.16
CA GLY A 391 -0.81 -28.64 -1.31
C GLY A 391 -2.09 -29.51 -1.10
N ARG A 392 -2.29 -30.54 -1.93
CA ARG A 392 -3.46 -31.43 -1.83
C ARG A 392 -3.17 -32.58 -0.86
N LEU A 393 -4.08 -32.83 0.08
CA LEU A 393 -4.04 -33.96 0.99
C LEU A 393 -4.67 -35.21 0.33
N LEU A 394 -4.00 -36.35 0.44
CA LEU A 394 -4.51 -37.65 0.04
C LEU A 394 -4.61 -38.55 1.27
N GLU A 395 -5.83 -38.82 1.72
CA GLU A 395 -6.10 -39.62 2.92
C GLU A 395 -6.25 -41.12 2.62
N GLY A 396 -5.76 -41.93 3.55
CA GLY A 396 -5.95 -43.38 3.56
C GLY A 396 -5.15 -44.14 2.52
N THR A 397 -5.52 -45.40 2.34
CA THR A 397 -4.93 -46.33 1.37
C THR A 397 -5.38 -46.03 -0.05
N ARG A 398 -4.43 -46.02 -0.99
CA ARG A 398 -4.62 -45.97 -2.45
C ARG A 398 -3.67 -46.98 -3.07
N ARG A 399 -4.18 -48.18 -3.34
CA ARG A 399 -3.38 -49.29 -3.89
C ARG A 399 -2.99 -49.07 -5.36
N ASP A 400 -3.76 -48.26 -6.08
CA ASP A 400 -3.41 -47.85 -7.44
C ASP A 400 -2.59 -46.55 -7.42
N TRP A 401 -1.69 -46.41 -8.39
CA TRP A 401 -0.96 -45.17 -8.63
C TRP A 401 -1.94 -44.04 -8.92
N THR A 402 -1.93 -43.05 -8.03
CA THR A 402 -2.84 -41.91 -8.03
C THR A 402 -2.03 -40.65 -8.32
N PRO A 403 -2.41 -39.83 -9.32
CA PRO A 403 -1.74 -38.56 -9.55
C PRO A 403 -2.12 -37.57 -8.43
N LEU A 404 -1.11 -37.07 -7.73
CA LEU A 404 -1.24 -36.01 -6.73
C LEU A 404 -0.61 -34.74 -7.27
N SER A 405 -1.42 -33.72 -7.55
CA SER A 405 -0.97 -32.45 -8.11
C SER A 405 -1.55 -31.27 -7.36
N TYR A 406 -0.78 -30.19 -7.24
CA TYR A 406 -1.23 -28.93 -6.68
C TYR A 406 -0.48 -27.73 -7.28
N THR A 407 -1.16 -26.60 -7.40
CA THR A 407 -0.58 -25.34 -7.90
C THR A 407 -0.34 -24.39 -6.74
N PHE A 408 0.93 -24.24 -6.38
CA PHE A 408 1.40 -23.33 -5.34
C PHE A 408 1.62 -21.94 -5.94
N VAL A 409 1.30 -20.89 -5.18
CA VAL A 409 1.56 -19.51 -5.59
C VAL A 409 2.52 -18.87 -4.61
N ALA A 410 3.67 -18.39 -5.11
CA ALA A 410 4.70 -17.81 -4.26
C ALA A 410 4.15 -16.59 -3.49
N PRO A 411 4.21 -16.58 -2.14
CA PRO A 411 3.73 -15.44 -1.35
C PRO A 411 4.62 -14.20 -1.54
N PRO A 412 4.15 -12.99 -1.14
CA PRO A 412 4.86 -11.73 -1.39
C PRO A 412 6.32 -11.66 -0.93
N GLU A 413 6.69 -12.40 0.12
CA GLU A 413 8.06 -12.40 0.67
C GLU A 413 8.97 -13.51 0.11
N ALA A 414 8.43 -14.47 -0.65
CA ALA A 414 9.20 -15.60 -1.15
C ALA A 414 10.09 -15.22 -2.34
N THR A 415 11.38 -15.56 -2.24
CA THR A 415 12.35 -15.51 -3.36
C THR A 415 12.86 -16.90 -3.73
N LYS A 416 12.67 -17.88 -2.86
CA LYS A 416 13.06 -19.28 -3.04
C LYS A 416 11.94 -20.20 -2.57
N MET A 417 11.91 -21.41 -3.13
CA MET A 417 11.06 -22.49 -2.69
C MET A 417 11.84 -23.79 -2.62
N ARG A 418 11.47 -24.65 -1.68
CA ARG A 418 11.94 -26.03 -1.63
C ARG A 418 10.73 -26.96 -1.64
N VAL A 419 10.71 -27.91 -2.58
CA VAL A 419 9.54 -28.75 -2.83
C VAL A 419 9.69 -30.13 -2.24
N GLY A 420 8.58 -30.82 -2.00
CA GLY A 420 8.59 -32.15 -1.42
C GLY A 420 7.22 -32.77 -1.26
N LEU A 421 7.20 -33.84 -0.47
CA LEU A 421 5.99 -34.55 -0.06
C LEU A 421 6.11 -34.92 1.42
N ALA A 422 5.03 -34.74 2.18
CA ALA A 422 4.93 -35.14 3.56
C ALA A 422 4.04 -36.38 3.70
N LEU A 423 4.53 -37.36 4.44
CA LEU A 423 3.80 -38.54 4.89
C LEU A 423 3.40 -38.34 6.36
N PHE A 424 2.10 -38.39 6.64
CA PHE A 424 1.55 -38.18 7.98
C PHE A 424 1.23 -39.50 8.67
N GLY A 425 1.42 -39.51 9.99
CA GLY A 425 1.12 -40.64 10.85
C GLY A 425 2.35 -41.49 11.19
N SER A 426 2.12 -42.51 12.01
CA SER A 426 3.16 -43.41 12.54
C SER A 426 3.12 -44.82 11.94
N ARG A 427 2.25 -45.06 10.96
CA ARG A 427 2.05 -46.37 10.29
C ARG A 427 1.71 -46.18 8.81
N GLY A 428 1.92 -47.25 8.03
CA GLY A 428 1.66 -47.30 6.59
C GLY A 428 2.89 -46.96 5.75
N GLU A 429 2.79 -47.05 4.44
CA GLU A 429 3.87 -46.77 3.49
C GLU A 429 3.35 -45.97 2.29
N CYS A 430 4.21 -45.11 1.73
CA CYS A 430 3.87 -44.27 0.59
C CYS A 430 4.96 -44.41 -0.48
N TRP A 431 4.60 -44.96 -1.64
CA TRP A 431 5.47 -44.98 -2.81
C TRP A 431 5.22 -43.73 -3.63
N VAL A 432 6.29 -43.10 -4.09
CA VAL A 432 6.24 -41.92 -4.94
C VAL A 432 7.09 -42.12 -6.19
N ASP A 433 6.60 -41.61 -7.30
CA ASP A 433 7.24 -41.67 -8.61
C ASP A 433 6.84 -40.42 -9.43
N GLU A 434 7.52 -40.16 -10.55
CA GLU A 434 7.26 -39.04 -11.46
C GLU A 434 7.07 -37.67 -10.78
N ALA A 435 8.02 -37.27 -9.92
CA ALA A 435 8.09 -35.94 -9.34
C ALA A 435 8.29 -34.89 -10.44
N LYS A 436 7.31 -34.03 -10.66
CA LYS A 436 7.36 -32.99 -11.69
C LYS A 436 7.06 -31.64 -11.08
N LEU A 437 7.92 -30.66 -11.35
CA LEU A 437 7.71 -29.27 -11.01
C LEU A 437 7.79 -28.43 -12.27
N THR A 438 6.72 -27.69 -12.54
CA THR A 438 6.60 -26.84 -13.74
C THR A 438 6.07 -25.47 -13.34
N LYS A 439 6.42 -24.43 -14.10
CA LYS A 439 5.82 -23.12 -13.95
C LYS A 439 4.41 -23.14 -14.55
N ALA A 440 3.40 -22.71 -13.80
CA ALA A 440 2.03 -22.62 -14.31
C ALA A 440 1.84 -21.34 -15.14
N GLU A 441 1.05 -21.43 -16.21
CA GLU A 441 0.78 -20.29 -17.11
C GLU A 441 -0.03 -19.17 -16.44
N SER A 442 -0.93 -19.54 -15.52
CA SER A 442 -1.75 -18.61 -14.75
C SER A 442 -1.68 -18.91 -13.27
N ALA A 443 -1.59 -17.87 -12.44
CA ALA A 443 -1.68 -18.00 -11.00
C ALA A 443 -3.13 -17.84 -10.52
N PRO A 444 -3.67 -18.77 -9.71
CA PRO A 444 -4.95 -18.54 -9.05
C PRO A 444 -4.87 -17.29 -8.19
N GLN A 445 -5.95 -16.50 -8.14
CA GLN A 445 -5.97 -15.30 -7.33
C GLN A 445 -5.88 -15.68 -5.84
N ARG A 446 -4.87 -15.15 -5.15
CA ARG A 446 -4.63 -15.39 -3.72
C ARG A 446 -4.72 -14.13 -2.87
N GLN A 447 -4.98 -12.98 -3.50
CA GLN A 447 -4.90 -11.69 -2.84
C GLN A 447 -6.23 -10.96 -2.83
N VAL A 448 -6.62 -10.49 -1.65
CA VAL A 448 -7.68 -9.51 -1.41
C VAL A 448 -7.03 -8.20 -1.00
N THR A 449 -7.51 -7.07 -1.51
CA THR A 449 -6.94 -5.76 -1.19
C THR A 449 -8.01 -4.76 -0.80
N SER A 450 -7.64 -3.83 0.08
CA SER A 450 -8.38 -2.61 0.39
C SER A 450 -7.54 -1.39 -0.02
N LYS A 451 -7.99 -0.18 0.33
CA LYS A 451 -7.21 1.04 0.09
C LYS A 451 -5.85 1.01 0.81
N LYS A 452 -5.80 0.51 2.05
CA LYS A 452 -4.59 0.58 2.90
C LYS A 452 -3.94 -0.77 3.21
N PHE A 453 -4.66 -1.88 3.02
CA PHE A 453 -4.15 -3.21 3.37
C PHE A 453 -4.30 -4.21 2.23
N SER A 454 -3.56 -5.30 2.35
CA SER A 454 -3.69 -6.49 1.52
C SER A 454 -3.76 -7.72 2.42
N ALA A 455 -4.55 -8.71 2.03
CA ALA A 455 -4.53 -10.04 2.61
C ALA A 455 -4.13 -11.06 1.54
N TRP A 456 -3.17 -11.91 1.87
CA TRP A 456 -2.76 -13.04 1.04
C TRP A 456 -3.28 -14.33 1.68
N LEU A 457 -4.03 -15.12 0.92
CA LEU A 457 -4.57 -16.41 1.36
C LEU A 457 -3.74 -17.54 0.77
N SER A 458 -3.27 -18.46 1.62
CA SER A 458 -2.63 -19.69 1.16
C SER A 458 -3.64 -20.72 0.65
N GLY A 459 -3.14 -21.82 0.06
CA GLY A 459 -3.93 -23.02 -0.22
C GLY A 459 -4.57 -23.68 0.99
N HIS A 460 -4.08 -23.34 2.18
CA HIS A 460 -4.43 -23.95 3.46
C HIS A 460 -5.16 -22.97 4.38
N GLY A 461 -5.73 -21.90 3.82
CA GLY A 461 -6.57 -20.96 4.57
C GLY A 461 -5.83 -20.12 5.60
N THR A 462 -4.49 -20.14 5.59
CA THR A 462 -3.71 -19.16 6.36
C THR A 462 -3.76 -17.82 5.66
N VAL A 463 -3.86 -16.76 6.46
CA VAL A 463 -3.95 -15.38 5.94
C VAL A 463 -2.74 -14.58 6.40
N ASP A 464 -2.05 -13.96 5.45
CA ASP A 464 -1.00 -12.97 5.73
C ASP A 464 -1.55 -11.56 5.47
N LEU A 465 -1.50 -10.68 6.46
CA LEU A 465 -1.92 -9.29 6.35
C LEU A 465 -0.73 -8.38 6.09
N GLY A 466 -0.82 -7.57 5.04
CA GLY A 466 0.19 -6.59 4.65
C GLY A 466 -0.34 -5.15 4.59
N ILE A 467 0.59 -4.19 4.69
CA ILE A 467 0.29 -2.76 4.59
C ILE A 467 0.73 -2.25 3.21
N ARG A 468 -0.19 -1.61 2.47
CA ARG A 468 0.06 -1.18 1.09
C ARG A 468 1.08 -0.04 0.99
N SER A 469 1.06 0.92 1.92
CA SER A 469 1.95 2.09 1.92
C SER A 469 3.44 1.73 2.09
N ILE A 470 3.75 0.50 2.49
CA ILE A 470 5.11 -0.03 2.62
C ILE A 470 5.34 -1.21 1.67
N GLY A 471 4.66 -1.24 0.53
CA GLY A 471 4.89 -2.21 -0.54
C GLY A 471 4.21 -3.56 -0.36
N ASN A 472 3.04 -3.59 0.30
CA ASN A 472 2.30 -4.83 0.65
C ASN A 472 3.08 -5.78 1.58
N LEU A 473 4.05 -5.24 2.33
CA LEU A 473 4.86 -6.02 3.23
C LEU A 473 3.98 -6.71 4.29
N SER A 474 4.08 -8.04 4.40
CA SER A 474 3.33 -8.79 5.42
C SER A 474 3.83 -8.41 6.82
N VAL A 475 2.89 -7.97 7.65
CA VAL A 475 3.11 -7.53 9.03
C VAL A 475 2.63 -8.60 10.01
N VAL A 476 1.49 -9.20 9.71
CA VAL A 476 0.92 -10.33 10.47
C VAL A 476 0.90 -11.51 9.51
N GLN A 477 1.64 -12.56 9.84
CA GLN A 477 1.81 -13.74 9.02
C GLN A 477 1.13 -14.95 9.67
N ASP A 478 0.75 -15.91 8.85
CA ASP A 478 0.22 -17.21 9.25
C ASP A 478 -0.93 -17.09 10.26
N ILE A 479 -1.91 -16.23 9.95
CA ILE A 479 -3.16 -16.23 10.72
C ILE A 479 -3.86 -17.55 10.46
N GLU A 480 -3.78 -18.44 11.45
CA GLU A 480 -4.25 -19.82 11.39
C GLU A 480 -5.22 -20.09 12.54
N GLY A 481 -6.40 -20.61 12.19
CA GLY A 481 -7.40 -21.01 13.18
C GLY A 481 -7.18 -22.44 13.68
N TYR A 482 -7.39 -22.64 14.98
CA TYR A 482 -7.35 -23.95 15.62
C TYR A 482 -8.38 -24.03 16.77
N ILE A 483 -8.72 -25.26 17.16
CA ILE A 483 -9.53 -25.53 18.34
C ILE A 483 -8.69 -26.30 19.35
N CYS A 484 -8.84 -25.95 20.63
CA CYS A 484 -8.23 -26.69 21.73
C CYS A 484 -9.23 -26.87 22.87
N ARG A 485 -9.18 -28.02 23.55
CA ARG A 485 -9.92 -28.23 24.81
C ARG A 485 -9.27 -27.46 25.96
N LEU A 486 -10.10 -26.88 26.80
CA LEU A 486 -9.65 -26.26 28.04
C LEU A 486 -9.44 -27.34 29.11
N LYS A 487 -8.29 -27.32 29.79
CA LYS A 487 -8.11 -28.06 31.05
C LYS A 487 -8.79 -27.30 32.19
N GLU A 488 -8.95 -27.95 33.35
CA GLU A 488 -9.49 -27.33 34.59
C GLU A 488 -8.78 -26.02 34.97
N THR A 489 -7.53 -25.83 34.56
CA THR A 489 -6.72 -24.61 34.76
C THR A 489 -7.02 -23.47 33.79
N GLY A 490 -7.99 -23.62 32.87
CA GLY A 490 -8.39 -22.59 31.90
C GLY A 490 -7.34 -22.26 30.83
N THR A 491 -6.27 -23.05 30.73
CA THR A 491 -5.12 -22.84 29.84
C THR A 491 -4.96 -24.04 28.89
N PRO A 492 -4.85 -23.83 27.57
CA PRO A 492 -4.59 -24.91 26.63
C PRO A 492 -3.11 -25.37 26.76
N PRO A 493 -2.85 -26.69 26.70
CA PRO A 493 -1.48 -27.21 26.65
C PRO A 493 -0.75 -26.78 25.36
N PRO A 494 0.59 -26.62 25.39
CA PRO A 494 1.40 -26.30 24.21
C PRO A 494 1.23 -27.29 23.04
N ASP A 495 0.87 -28.54 23.32
CA ASP A 495 0.71 -29.62 22.33
C ASP A 495 -0.75 -29.95 21.99
N ALA A 496 -1.72 -29.21 22.56
CA ALA A 496 -3.15 -29.50 22.37
C ALA A 496 -3.75 -28.84 21.12
N TYR A 497 -2.94 -28.09 20.38
CA TYR A 497 -3.40 -27.34 19.22
C TYR A 497 -3.63 -28.27 18.04
N GLN A 498 -4.87 -28.31 17.56
CA GLN A 498 -5.23 -29.01 16.32
C GLN A 498 -5.60 -27.97 15.27
N SER A 499 -4.72 -27.85 14.27
CA SER A 499 -4.86 -26.88 13.19
C SER A 499 -6.09 -27.14 12.32
N CYS A 500 -6.53 -26.09 11.64
CA CYS A 500 -7.44 -26.20 10.53
C CYS A 500 -6.87 -27.11 9.42
N ALA A 501 -7.71 -28.00 8.91
CA ALA A 501 -7.55 -28.61 7.60
C ALA A 501 -8.45 -27.87 6.61
N VAL A 502 -7.88 -27.26 5.59
CA VAL A 502 -8.66 -26.66 4.51
C VAL A 502 -9.10 -27.73 3.53
N VAL A 503 -10.38 -27.66 3.16
CA VAL A 503 -11.03 -28.65 2.30
C VAL A 503 -11.06 -28.15 0.86
N ASP A 504 -11.30 -26.85 0.67
CA ASP A 504 -11.42 -26.22 -0.65
C ASP A 504 -10.37 -25.14 -0.86
N ASP A 505 -9.87 -25.02 -2.09
CA ASP A 505 -9.04 -23.87 -2.47
C ASP A 505 -9.82 -22.56 -2.29
N PRO A 506 -9.16 -21.46 -1.89
CA PRO A 506 -9.76 -20.13 -1.84
C PRO A 506 -10.43 -19.75 -3.16
N VAL A 507 -11.71 -19.40 -3.07
CA VAL A 507 -12.48 -18.85 -4.18
C VAL A 507 -12.57 -17.34 -3.98
N ILE A 508 -12.06 -16.56 -4.94
CA ILE A 508 -12.15 -15.11 -4.88
C ILE A 508 -13.18 -14.60 -5.90
N GLN A 509 -14.25 -13.98 -5.40
CA GLN A 509 -15.30 -13.37 -6.21
C GLN A 509 -15.64 -11.99 -5.66
N ASN A 510 -15.75 -10.99 -6.53
CA ASN A 510 -16.08 -9.60 -6.13
C ASN A 510 -15.17 -9.06 -4.99
N SER A 511 -13.88 -9.38 -5.05
CA SER A 511 -12.88 -9.06 -4.02
C SER A 511 -13.11 -9.72 -2.65
N VAL A 512 -14.03 -10.67 -2.53
CA VAL A 512 -14.22 -11.50 -1.33
C VAL A 512 -13.58 -12.85 -1.58
N ALA A 513 -12.66 -13.26 -0.71
CA ALA A 513 -12.12 -14.61 -0.71
C ALA A 513 -12.89 -15.47 0.30
N GLU A 514 -13.27 -16.67 -0.12
CA GLU A 514 -13.94 -17.66 0.72
C GLU A 514 -13.15 -18.97 0.73
N VAL A 515 -12.99 -19.55 1.92
CA VAL A 515 -12.29 -20.82 2.15
C VAL A 515 -13.15 -21.68 3.07
N ARG A 516 -13.40 -22.93 2.69
CA ARG A 516 -14.05 -23.90 3.55
C ARG A 516 -13.02 -24.82 4.19
N GLY A 517 -13.20 -25.10 5.47
CA GLY A 517 -12.29 -25.98 6.19
C GLY A 517 -12.95 -26.69 7.35
N GLN A 518 -12.17 -27.57 7.96
CA GLN A 518 -12.52 -28.38 9.13
C GLN A 518 -11.49 -28.17 10.23
N LEU A 519 -11.96 -28.02 11.46
CA LEU A 519 -11.14 -28.00 12.66
C LEU A 519 -11.34 -29.32 13.40
N ASN A 520 -10.25 -29.97 13.79
CA ASN A 520 -10.32 -31.22 14.57
C ASN A 520 -10.31 -30.90 16.07
N CYS A 521 -11.22 -31.50 16.84
CA CYS A 521 -11.30 -31.29 18.29
C CYS A 521 -10.60 -32.39 19.11
N GLY A 522 -9.91 -33.33 18.46
CA GLY A 522 -9.10 -34.37 19.10
C GLY A 522 -9.87 -35.60 19.60
N THR A 523 -11.21 -35.59 19.55
CA THR A 523 -12.05 -36.76 19.85
C THR A 523 -12.74 -37.36 18.62
N GLY A 524 -12.24 -37.05 17.42
CA GLY A 524 -12.91 -37.40 16.16
C GLY A 524 -14.05 -36.45 15.78
N THR A 525 -14.45 -35.54 16.66
CA THR A 525 -15.38 -34.44 16.35
C THR A 525 -14.69 -33.45 15.42
N ARG A 526 -15.36 -33.11 14.31
CA ARG A 526 -14.92 -32.10 13.34
C ARG A 526 -15.86 -30.91 13.34
N VAL A 527 -15.32 -29.70 13.36
CA VAL A 527 -16.07 -28.45 13.24
C VAL A 527 -15.84 -27.88 11.84
N ASP A 528 -16.91 -27.80 11.06
CA ASP A 528 -16.89 -27.19 9.73
C ASP A 528 -16.95 -25.66 9.89
N PHE A 529 -16.12 -24.95 9.12
CA PHE A 529 -16.14 -23.48 9.11
C PHE A 529 -16.05 -22.92 7.68
N LEU A 530 -16.58 -21.72 7.52
CA LEU A 530 -16.39 -20.85 6.37
C LEU A 530 -15.55 -19.66 6.80
N GLN A 531 -14.33 -19.56 6.27
CA GLN A 531 -13.48 -18.39 6.42
C GLN A 531 -13.74 -17.43 5.26
N THR A 532 -13.89 -16.15 5.56
CA THR A 532 -14.02 -15.11 4.54
C THR A 532 -13.02 -13.98 4.77
N VAL A 533 -12.48 -13.42 3.68
CA VAL A 533 -11.65 -12.20 3.69
C VAL A 533 -12.24 -11.21 2.71
N SER A 534 -12.64 -10.03 3.18
CA SER A 534 -13.32 -9.02 2.37
C SER A 534 -12.79 -7.60 2.63
N PRO A 535 -12.90 -6.67 1.68
CA PRO A 535 -12.66 -5.24 1.91
C PRO A 535 -13.70 -4.66 2.88
N ALA A 536 -13.25 -3.81 3.80
CA ALA A 536 -14.11 -3.12 4.77
C ALA A 536 -13.69 -1.65 4.88
N GLY A 537 -14.21 -0.81 3.97
CA GLY A 537 -13.79 0.59 3.82
C GLY A 537 -12.30 0.70 3.44
N ASP A 538 -11.53 1.45 4.23
CA ASP A 538 -10.06 1.50 4.11
C ASP A 538 -9.37 0.22 4.61
N GLY A 539 -10.10 -0.64 5.33
CA GLY A 539 -9.65 -1.83 6.03
C GLY A 539 -9.97 -3.16 5.32
N LEU A 540 -9.72 -4.26 6.01
CA LEU A 540 -10.11 -5.62 5.62
C LEU A 540 -10.92 -6.24 6.76
N ARG A 541 -11.80 -7.19 6.46
CA ARG A 541 -12.48 -8.04 7.44
C ARG A 541 -12.14 -9.50 7.17
N LEU A 542 -11.63 -10.16 8.18
CA LEU A 542 -11.44 -11.61 8.22
C LEU A 542 -12.52 -12.20 9.13
N SER A 543 -13.29 -13.19 8.69
CA SER A 543 -14.26 -13.87 9.55
C SER A 543 -14.19 -15.38 9.45
N TYR A 544 -14.57 -16.06 10.53
CA TYR A 544 -14.73 -17.51 10.65
C TYR A 544 -16.14 -17.78 11.14
N LYS A 545 -16.97 -18.37 10.28
CA LYS A 545 -18.33 -18.79 10.61
C LYS A 545 -18.37 -20.31 10.79
N PHE A 546 -18.76 -20.78 11.97
CA PHE A 546 -18.80 -22.22 12.27
C PHE A 546 -20.18 -22.80 11.92
N ILE A 547 -20.20 -23.80 11.06
CA ILE A 547 -21.42 -24.31 10.39
C ILE A 547 -22.18 -25.27 11.30
N ASN A 548 -21.48 -26.19 11.95
CA ASN A 548 -22.04 -27.23 12.83
C ASN A 548 -21.85 -26.93 14.33
N GLY A 549 -21.47 -25.70 14.67
CA GLY A 549 -21.22 -25.25 16.05
C GLY A 549 -19.87 -25.69 16.61
N ILE A 550 -19.50 -25.15 17.76
CA ILE A 550 -18.25 -25.47 18.46
C ILE A 550 -18.58 -26.17 19.79
N PRO A 551 -17.90 -27.26 20.18
CA PRO A 551 -18.12 -27.90 21.47
C PRO A 551 -17.85 -26.94 22.65
N ALA A 552 -18.76 -26.91 23.63
CA ALA A 552 -18.74 -25.93 24.73
C ALA A 552 -17.48 -25.99 25.62
N ASP A 553 -16.83 -27.15 25.72
CA ASP A 553 -15.60 -27.39 26.50
C ASP A 553 -14.31 -26.95 25.77
N THR A 554 -14.44 -26.20 24.69
CA THR A 554 -13.32 -25.81 23.82
C THR A 554 -13.15 -24.31 23.69
N MET A 555 -11.99 -23.92 23.19
CA MET A 555 -11.64 -22.56 22.79
C MET A 555 -11.27 -22.58 21.31
N PHE A 556 -11.88 -21.69 20.54
CA PHE A 556 -11.38 -21.35 19.21
C PHE A 556 -10.32 -20.27 19.37
N ALA A 557 -9.20 -20.45 18.69
CA ALA A 557 -8.12 -19.48 18.73
C ALA A 557 -7.48 -19.31 17.36
N LEU A 558 -6.89 -18.13 17.17
CA LEU A 558 -6.06 -17.80 16.03
C LEU A 558 -4.63 -17.63 16.51
N ARG A 559 -3.70 -18.32 15.83
CA ARG A 559 -2.27 -18.07 15.94
C ARG A 559 -1.89 -17.06 14.87
N MET A 560 -1.00 -16.14 15.20
CA MET A 560 -0.42 -15.22 14.25
C MET A 560 1.05 -14.96 14.58
N LEU A 561 1.86 -14.73 13.56
CA LEU A 561 3.29 -14.46 13.67
C LEU A 561 3.58 -13.02 13.25
N LEU A 562 4.32 -12.31 14.10
CA LEU A 562 4.80 -10.96 13.77
C LEU A 562 6.32 -10.95 13.82
N LEU A 563 6.96 -10.41 12.78
CA LEU A 563 8.41 -10.35 12.74
C LEU A 563 8.91 -9.28 13.72
N LYS A 564 9.59 -9.70 14.80
CA LYS A 564 9.95 -8.83 15.95
C LYS A 564 10.71 -7.57 15.50
N ARG A 565 11.65 -7.71 14.55
CA ARG A 565 12.44 -6.57 14.02
C ARG A 565 11.62 -5.52 13.26
N ARG A 566 10.41 -5.85 12.80
CA ARG A 566 9.51 -4.92 12.09
C ARG A 566 8.49 -4.26 13.02
N VAL A 567 8.18 -4.89 14.15
CA VAL A 567 7.20 -4.36 15.10
C VAL A 567 7.92 -3.45 16.10
N ASN A 568 7.75 -2.14 15.96
CA ASN A 568 8.31 -1.18 16.91
C ASN A 568 7.63 -1.27 18.28
N ARG A 569 6.33 -1.56 18.29
CA ARG A 569 5.53 -1.65 19.51
C ARG A 569 4.24 -2.41 19.27
N LEU A 570 3.85 -3.21 20.25
CA LEU A 570 2.57 -3.89 20.31
C LEU A 570 1.77 -3.35 21.51
N GLU A 571 0.52 -2.97 21.29
CA GLU A 571 -0.40 -2.51 22.35
C GLU A 571 -1.71 -3.29 22.23
N ALA A 572 -2.38 -3.54 23.35
CA ALA A 572 -3.70 -4.15 23.40
C ALA A 572 -4.68 -3.21 24.11
N VAL A 573 -5.95 -3.25 23.74
CA VAL A 573 -7.03 -2.59 24.49
C VAL A 573 -7.80 -3.68 25.23
N ALA A 574 -7.60 -3.76 26.55
CA ALA A 574 -8.27 -4.71 27.43
C ALA A 574 -9.17 -3.96 28.41
N GLN A 575 -10.44 -4.37 28.52
CA GLN A 575 -11.41 -3.73 29.42
C GLN A 575 -11.47 -2.19 29.27
N GLY A 576 -11.41 -1.69 28.02
CA GLY A 576 -11.43 -0.25 27.72
C GLY A 576 -10.13 0.51 28.02
N LYS A 577 -9.08 -0.15 28.54
CA LYS A 577 -7.79 0.46 28.86
C LYS A 577 -6.70 -0.04 27.91
N LYS A 578 -5.84 0.87 27.47
CA LYS A 578 -4.64 0.51 26.71
C LYS A 578 -3.60 -0.12 27.63
N VAL A 579 -3.21 -1.34 27.32
CA VAL A 579 -2.13 -2.08 27.97
C VAL A 579 -1.02 -2.28 26.93
N VAL A 580 0.20 -1.93 27.28
CA VAL A 580 1.35 -2.15 26.40
C VAL A 580 1.79 -3.59 26.57
N ALA A 581 1.81 -4.35 25.47
CA ALA A 581 2.46 -5.65 25.43
C ALA A 581 3.96 -5.38 25.25
N GLU A 582 4.72 -5.43 26.34
CA GLU A 582 6.17 -5.24 26.30
C GLU A 582 6.82 -6.32 25.43
N THR A 583 7.30 -5.95 24.24
CA THR A 583 7.95 -6.85 23.28
C THR A 583 9.32 -7.38 23.75
N THR A 584 9.77 -6.95 24.93
CA THR A 584 10.96 -7.45 25.64
C THR A 584 10.64 -8.61 26.57
N LYS A 585 9.38 -8.81 26.96
CA LYS A 585 8.98 -9.94 27.80
C LYS A 585 8.94 -11.23 26.96
N THR A 586 9.37 -12.33 27.57
CA THR A 586 9.31 -13.67 26.96
C THR A 586 7.88 -14.14 26.78
N GLU A 587 6.98 -13.72 27.68
CA GLU A 587 5.55 -14.00 27.63
C GLU A 587 4.75 -12.82 28.19
N TRP A 588 3.61 -12.54 27.56
CA TRP A 588 2.61 -11.57 28.03
C TRP A 588 1.20 -12.12 27.79
N THR A 589 0.30 -11.98 28.76
CA THR A 589 -1.08 -12.45 28.64
C THR A 589 -2.06 -11.38 29.14
N ALA A 590 -3.18 -11.22 28.42
CA ALA A 590 -4.31 -10.40 28.85
C ALA A 590 -5.65 -11.03 28.46
N TRP A 591 -6.69 -10.77 29.26
CA TRP A 591 -8.07 -11.18 28.99
C TRP A 591 -8.94 -9.97 28.65
N GLY A 592 -10.03 -10.22 27.91
CA GLY A 592 -10.97 -9.16 27.52
C GLY A 592 -10.37 -8.15 26.55
N VAL A 593 -9.42 -8.60 25.71
CA VAL A 593 -8.79 -7.78 24.68
C VAL A 593 -9.78 -7.59 23.54
N THR A 594 -9.98 -6.35 23.12
CA THR A 594 -10.92 -5.97 22.04
C THR A 594 -10.19 -5.41 20.82
N GLU A 595 -9.00 -4.85 21.02
CA GLU A 595 -8.14 -4.36 19.94
C GLU A 595 -6.68 -4.78 20.17
N LEU A 596 -5.97 -5.11 19.10
CA LEU A 596 -4.52 -5.22 19.05
C LEU A 596 -3.96 -4.17 18.08
N ILE A 597 -3.05 -3.32 18.55
CA ILE A 597 -2.45 -2.22 17.80
C ILE A 597 -0.98 -2.55 17.55
N ILE A 598 -0.64 -2.72 16.27
CA ILE A 598 0.69 -3.11 15.81
C ILE A 598 1.34 -1.90 15.13
N LYS A 599 2.45 -1.41 15.69
CA LYS A 599 3.21 -0.29 15.11
C LYS A 599 4.37 -0.81 14.27
N VAL A 600 4.48 -0.35 13.02
CA VAL A 600 5.50 -0.76 12.02
C VAL A 600 6.05 0.47 11.32
N GLY A 601 7.29 0.83 11.63
CA GLY A 601 7.89 2.12 11.29
C GLY A 601 7.00 3.29 11.73
N THR A 602 6.62 4.12 10.76
CA THR A 602 5.65 5.23 10.93
C THR A 602 4.20 4.79 10.76
N SER A 603 3.95 3.57 10.28
CA SER A 603 2.63 3.00 10.02
C SER A 603 2.11 2.22 11.21
N LYS A 604 0.80 1.97 11.23
CA LYS A 604 0.12 1.21 12.28
C LYS A 604 -1.05 0.41 11.71
N MET A 605 -1.23 -0.80 12.21
CA MET A 605 -2.35 -1.69 11.92
C MET A 605 -3.13 -1.94 13.21
N VAL A 606 -4.46 -1.84 13.16
CA VAL A 606 -5.34 -2.17 14.28
C VAL A 606 -6.15 -3.40 13.91
N LEU A 607 -6.08 -4.45 14.72
CA LEU A 607 -6.94 -5.62 14.65
C LEU A 607 -8.04 -5.46 15.69
N ARG A 608 -9.29 -5.28 15.26
CA ARG A 608 -10.45 -5.23 16.16
C ARG A 608 -11.17 -6.57 16.17
N PHE A 609 -11.34 -7.16 17.34
CA PHE A 609 -11.98 -8.46 17.49
C PHE A 609 -13.49 -8.29 17.70
N SER A 610 -14.31 -9.13 17.04
CA SER A 610 -15.77 -9.10 17.18
C SER A 610 -16.26 -9.51 18.57
N LEU A 611 -15.41 -10.20 19.34
CA LEU A 611 -15.63 -10.62 20.71
C LEU A 611 -14.39 -10.31 21.55
N PRO A 612 -14.53 -10.03 22.86
CA PRO A 612 -13.38 -9.92 23.75
C PRO A 612 -12.60 -11.24 23.77
N VAL A 613 -11.29 -11.17 23.51
CA VAL A 613 -10.42 -12.35 23.42
C VAL A 613 -9.46 -12.44 24.60
N ARG A 614 -9.02 -13.66 24.90
CA ARG A 614 -7.72 -13.86 25.55
C ARG A 614 -6.63 -13.59 24.52
N CYS A 615 -5.62 -12.82 24.86
CA CYS A 615 -4.43 -12.63 24.04
C CYS A 615 -3.20 -13.12 24.80
N VAL A 616 -2.40 -13.97 24.17
CA VAL A 616 -1.09 -14.42 24.66
C VAL A 616 -0.06 -14.03 23.62
N MET A 617 1.03 -13.41 24.05
CA MET A 617 2.17 -13.13 23.20
C MET A 617 3.39 -13.85 23.77
N THR A 618 4.07 -14.64 22.95
CA THR A 618 5.34 -15.29 23.28
C THR A 618 6.41 -14.89 22.27
N GLN A 619 7.65 -14.74 22.73
CA GLN A 619 8.78 -14.50 21.83
C GLN A 619 9.41 -15.83 21.40
N GLU A 620 9.51 -16.06 20.09
CA GLU A 620 10.07 -17.28 19.51
C GLU A 620 11.07 -16.93 18.40
N GLY A 621 12.36 -16.97 18.75
CA GLY A 621 13.43 -16.57 17.85
C GLY A 621 13.25 -15.15 17.33
N ALA A 622 13.06 -15.02 16.01
CA ALA A 622 12.85 -13.74 15.32
C ALA A 622 11.40 -13.25 15.31
N TYR A 623 10.45 -14.05 15.82
CA TYR A 623 9.03 -13.77 15.78
C TYR A 623 8.45 -13.49 17.18
N LEU A 624 7.40 -12.67 17.20
CA LEU A 624 6.43 -12.63 18.27
C LEU A 624 5.26 -13.50 17.81
N ARG A 625 5.05 -14.64 18.48
CA ARG A 625 3.84 -15.45 18.31
C ARG A 625 2.76 -14.79 19.15
N VAL A 626 1.64 -14.44 18.53
CA VAL A 626 0.45 -13.93 19.21
C VAL A 626 -0.66 -14.95 19.01
N GLU A 627 -1.27 -15.37 20.11
CA GLU A 627 -2.43 -16.26 20.12
C GLU A 627 -3.63 -15.52 20.71
N VAL A 628 -4.72 -15.44 19.95
CA VAL A 628 -5.98 -14.84 20.41
C VAL A 628 -7.07 -15.89 20.44
N GLY A 629 -7.79 -16.01 21.55
CA GLY A 629 -8.77 -17.08 21.74
C GLY A 629 -10.06 -16.63 22.42
N VAL A 630 -11.16 -17.26 22.03
CA VAL A 630 -12.50 -17.09 22.59
C VAL A 630 -13.04 -18.45 22.98
N LYS A 631 -13.62 -18.55 24.18
CA LYS A 631 -14.25 -19.80 24.60
C LYS A 631 -15.54 -20.05 23.82
N ALA A 632 -15.84 -21.31 23.53
CA ALA A 632 -17.03 -21.66 22.76
C ALA A 632 -18.34 -21.27 23.46
N ASP A 633 -18.38 -21.30 24.79
CA ASP A 633 -19.54 -20.88 25.61
C ASP A 633 -19.73 -19.35 25.65
N GLU A 634 -18.68 -18.58 25.36
CA GLU A 634 -18.71 -17.12 25.24
C GLU A 634 -19.09 -16.65 23.81
N MET A 635 -19.21 -17.57 22.84
CA MET A 635 -19.62 -17.24 21.47
C MET A 635 -21.16 -17.12 21.33
N PRO A 636 -21.65 -16.23 20.43
CA PRO A 636 -23.08 -16.11 20.15
C PRO A 636 -23.65 -17.36 19.45
N ARG A 637 -24.97 -17.54 19.53
CA ARG A 637 -25.69 -18.72 18.97
C ARG A 637 -25.47 -18.95 17.46
N SER A 638 -25.16 -17.92 16.69
CA SER A 638 -24.58 -18.06 15.36
C SER A 638 -23.08 -17.77 15.50
N PRO A 639 -22.26 -18.80 15.72
CA PRO A 639 -20.86 -18.59 16.10
C PRO A 639 -20.11 -18.05 14.88
N GLU A 640 -19.87 -16.75 14.89
CA GLU A 640 -18.96 -16.07 13.97
C GLU A 640 -17.92 -15.32 14.81
N PHE A 641 -16.66 -15.54 14.48
CA PHE A 641 -15.55 -14.75 15.00
C PHE A 641 -14.94 -13.93 13.87
N ALA A 642 -14.80 -12.62 14.05
CA ALA A 642 -14.26 -11.73 13.03
C ALA A 642 -13.17 -10.81 13.57
N ILE A 643 -12.25 -10.45 12.68
CA ILE A 643 -11.21 -9.44 12.86
C ILE A 643 -11.41 -8.36 11.81
N ASP A 644 -11.69 -7.14 12.24
CA ASP A 644 -11.66 -5.96 11.39
C ASP A 644 -10.27 -5.33 11.45
N VAL A 645 -9.55 -5.35 10.32
CA VAL A 645 -8.21 -4.79 10.12
C VAL A 645 -8.36 -3.35 9.63
N GLN A 646 -7.97 -2.38 10.44
CA GLN A 646 -8.20 -0.96 10.14
C GLN A 646 -6.90 -0.15 10.26
N PRO A 647 -6.78 0.97 9.50
CA PRO A 647 -5.68 1.88 9.71
C PRO A 647 -5.82 2.48 11.09
N PHE A 648 -4.70 2.72 11.78
CA PHE A 648 -4.76 3.56 12.97
C PHE A 648 -5.10 4.98 12.51
N SER A 649 -6.35 5.38 12.67
CA SER A 649 -6.70 6.79 12.49
C SER A 649 -6.26 7.52 13.76
N GLN A 650 -5.24 8.39 13.63
CA GLN A 650 -5.14 9.54 14.55
C GLN A 650 -6.37 10.45 14.35
N GLU A 651 -7.05 10.39 13.21
CA GLU A 651 -8.19 11.24 12.86
C GLU A 651 -9.48 10.95 13.65
N GLU A 652 -9.75 9.72 14.10
CA GLU A 652 -10.92 9.47 14.97
C GLU A 652 -10.65 9.87 16.42
N LYS A 653 -9.40 9.73 16.89
CA LYS A 653 -9.02 10.17 18.24
C LYS A 653 -8.79 11.68 18.34
N LYS A 654 -8.16 12.28 17.32
CA LYS A 654 -8.00 13.73 17.16
C LYS A 654 -9.34 14.38 16.84
N GLY A 655 -10.19 13.79 16.00
CA GLY A 655 -11.52 14.31 15.69
C GLY A 655 -12.45 14.38 16.91
N ALA A 656 -12.41 13.37 17.80
CA ALA A 656 -13.19 13.40 19.04
C ALA A 656 -12.62 14.40 20.07
N LEU A 657 -11.29 14.49 20.23
CA LEU A 657 -10.64 15.44 21.14
C LEU A 657 -10.73 16.90 20.64
N ASP A 658 -10.46 17.15 19.35
CA ASP A 658 -10.65 18.44 18.70
C ASP A 658 -12.13 18.85 18.75
N ALA A 659 -13.08 17.90 18.71
CA ALA A 659 -14.49 18.19 18.92
C ALA A 659 -14.78 18.64 20.35
N LEU A 660 -14.15 18.06 21.39
CA LEU A 660 -14.28 18.54 22.77
C LEU A 660 -13.74 19.98 22.90
N GLU A 661 -12.57 20.28 22.34
CA GLU A 661 -11.98 21.63 22.34
C GLU A 661 -12.86 22.62 21.56
N ARG A 662 -13.39 22.21 20.41
CA ARG A 662 -14.32 23.02 19.61
C ARG A 662 -15.65 23.27 20.33
N ILE A 663 -16.18 22.29 21.06
CA ILE A 663 -17.38 22.48 21.88
C ILE A 663 -17.09 23.51 22.99
N ARG A 664 -15.93 23.45 23.66
CA ARG A 664 -15.53 24.45 24.66
C ARG A 664 -15.43 25.85 24.04
N ALA A 665 -14.75 25.99 22.90
CA ALA A 665 -14.64 27.27 22.19
C ALA A 665 -16.01 27.82 21.73
N LEU A 666 -16.94 26.95 21.32
CA LEU A 666 -18.31 27.36 20.97
C LEU A 666 -19.10 27.82 22.20
N LEU A 667 -18.91 27.20 23.37
CA LEU A 667 -19.53 27.63 24.62
C LEU A 667 -18.98 28.99 25.08
N GLU A 668 -17.66 29.19 24.98
CA GLU A 668 -17.00 30.49 25.28
C GLU A 668 -17.46 31.59 24.33
N ALA A 669 -17.69 31.26 23.05
CA ALA A 669 -18.22 32.19 22.05
C ALA A 669 -19.75 32.34 22.09
N GLU A 670 -20.43 31.81 23.12
CA GLU A 670 -21.89 31.87 23.30
C GLU A 670 -22.72 31.25 22.14
N ARG A 671 -22.13 30.33 21.36
CA ARG A 671 -22.77 29.61 20.23
C ARG A 671 -23.40 28.29 20.71
N TYR A 672 -24.34 28.39 21.63
CA TYR A 672 -24.90 27.25 22.37
C TYR A 672 -25.57 26.19 21.50
N GLN A 673 -26.22 26.58 20.40
CA GLN A 673 -26.89 25.64 19.52
C GLN A 673 -25.91 24.71 18.80
N GLU A 674 -24.81 25.27 18.32
CA GLU A 674 -23.78 24.51 17.62
C GLU A 674 -23.02 23.62 18.60
N ALA A 675 -22.75 24.13 19.81
CA ALA A 675 -22.19 23.35 20.90
C ALA A 675 -23.10 22.16 21.26
N ALA A 676 -24.40 22.37 21.41
CA ALA A 676 -25.38 21.32 21.72
C ALA A 676 -25.51 20.27 20.61
N ARG A 677 -25.54 20.72 19.34
CA ARG A 677 -25.59 19.81 18.17
C ARG A 677 -24.33 18.94 18.09
N LEU A 678 -23.17 19.54 18.30
CA LEU A 678 -21.90 18.85 18.26
C LEU A 678 -21.77 17.90 19.46
N ALA A 679 -22.16 18.32 20.67
CA ALA A 679 -22.18 17.47 21.85
C ALA A 679 -23.09 16.24 21.69
N ARG A 680 -24.31 16.42 21.16
CA ARG A 680 -25.25 15.33 20.87
C ARG A 680 -24.71 14.32 19.86
N ARG A 681 -23.90 14.77 18.89
CA ARG A 681 -23.27 13.90 17.90
C ARG A 681 -22.21 12.98 18.51
N TYR A 682 -21.42 13.49 19.46
CA TYR A 682 -20.28 12.77 20.02
C TYR A 682 -20.56 12.08 21.36
N VAL A 683 -21.74 12.28 21.96
CA VAL A 683 -22.09 11.70 23.28
C VAL A 683 -22.05 10.16 23.34
N ALA A 684 -22.27 9.50 22.20
CA ALA A 684 -22.24 8.04 22.07
C ALA A 684 -20.91 7.52 21.50
N ASP A 685 -19.90 8.37 21.34
CA ASP A 685 -18.63 7.98 20.74
C ASP A 685 -17.89 6.99 21.65
N PRO A 686 -17.61 5.75 21.19
CA PRO A 686 -16.96 4.73 22.01
C PRO A 686 -15.53 5.08 22.41
N LEU A 687 -14.92 6.11 21.79
CA LEU A 687 -13.55 6.54 22.02
C LEU A 687 -13.38 7.60 23.12
N LEU A 688 -14.48 8.19 23.61
CA LEU A 688 -14.50 9.17 24.71
C LEU A 688 -14.57 8.50 26.09
N THR A 689 -13.98 9.13 27.11
CA THR A 689 -14.08 8.66 28.50
C THR A 689 -15.51 8.81 29.02
N ASP A 690 -15.87 8.07 30.07
CA ASP A 690 -17.19 8.20 30.69
C ASP A 690 -17.43 9.60 31.28
N ASP A 691 -16.37 10.27 31.74
CA ASP A 691 -16.43 11.65 32.23
C ASP A 691 -16.68 12.64 31.08
N ASP A 692 -16.02 12.46 29.93
CA ASP A 692 -16.27 13.28 28.73
C ASP A 692 -17.71 13.10 28.23
N LYS A 693 -18.21 11.86 28.19
CA LYS A 693 -19.60 11.56 27.80
C LYS A 693 -20.60 12.20 28.75
N ARG A 694 -20.34 12.13 30.06
CA ARG A 694 -21.19 12.76 31.08
C ARG A 694 -21.18 14.28 30.93
N TRP A 695 -20.02 14.89 30.68
CA TRP A 695 -19.92 16.32 30.38
C TRP A 695 -20.70 16.71 29.12
N LEU A 696 -20.59 15.95 28.03
CA LEU A 696 -21.34 16.18 26.79
C LEU A 696 -22.86 16.07 26.98
N GLN A 697 -23.31 15.11 27.79
CA GLN A 697 -24.73 15.00 28.19
C GLN A 697 -25.21 16.25 28.93
N THR A 698 -24.40 16.76 29.87
CA THR A 698 -24.69 18.01 30.60
C THR A 698 -24.75 19.21 29.65
N VAL A 699 -23.75 19.39 28.78
CA VAL A 699 -23.70 20.50 27.81
C VAL A 699 -24.94 20.52 26.92
N TRP A 700 -25.32 19.37 26.37
CA TRP A 700 -26.53 19.27 25.56
C TRP A 700 -27.78 19.62 26.36
N SER A 701 -27.96 19.03 27.55
CA SER A 701 -29.14 19.25 28.41
C SER A 701 -29.29 20.72 28.83
N ASP A 702 -28.19 21.37 29.19
CA ASP A 702 -28.20 22.75 29.68
C ASP A 702 -28.44 23.76 28.57
N CYS A 703 -27.82 23.59 27.40
CA CYS A 703 -28.04 24.46 26.23
C CYS A 703 -29.49 24.39 25.73
N ASP A 704 -30.08 23.20 25.76
CA ASP A 704 -31.47 22.94 25.37
C ASP A 704 -32.48 23.49 26.39
N ARG A 705 -32.16 23.38 27.70
CA ARG A 705 -32.94 24.00 28.78
C ARG A 705 -32.88 25.53 28.73
N ALA A 706 -31.71 26.10 28.45
CA ALA A 706 -31.54 27.54 28.29
C ALA A 706 -32.42 28.06 27.15
N GLY A 707 -32.35 27.45 25.97
CA GLY A 707 -33.16 27.87 24.82
C GLY A 707 -34.67 27.89 25.12
N ARG A 708 -35.18 26.84 25.78
CA ARG A 708 -36.59 26.78 26.21
C ARG A 708 -36.97 27.90 27.19
N ARG A 709 -36.10 28.24 28.15
CA ARG A 709 -36.38 29.32 29.12
C ARG A 709 -36.45 30.69 28.45
N TRP A 710 -35.55 30.95 27.51
CA TRP A 710 -35.57 32.19 26.74
C TRP A 710 -36.86 32.34 25.95
N LEU A 711 -37.30 31.29 25.27
CA LEU A 711 -38.56 31.28 24.53
C LEU A 711 -39.77 31.48 25.44
N ALA A 712 -39.83 30.79 26.58
CA ALA A 712 -40.94 30.95 27.54
C ALA A 712 -41.03 32.39 28.09
N CYS A 713 -39.89 33.02 28.40
CA CYS A 713 -39.87 34.44 28.80
C CYS A 713 -40.35 35.36 27.68
N MET A 714 -39.92 35.11 26.43
CA MET A 714 -40.38 35.89 25.27
C MET A 714 -41.88 35.73 25.00
N GLU A 715 -42.42 34.53 25.16
CA GLU A 715 -43.85 34.25 25.04
C GLU A 715 -44.65 35.01 26.11
N ALA A 716 -44.19 35.00 27.37
CA ALA A 716 -44.81 35.78 28.45
C ALA A 716 -44.78 37.30 28.18
N MET A 717 -43.63 37.83 27.72
CA MET A 717 -43.53 39.25 27.33
C MET A 717 -44.46 39.60 26.17
N PHE A 718 -44.67 38.68 25.23
CA PHE A 718 -45.59 38.87 24.13
C PHE A 718 -47.05 38.89 24.59
N GLU A 719 -47.44 38.03 25.53
CA GLU A 719 -48.76 38.07 26.17
C GLU A 719 -49.02 39.43 26.84
N ASP A 720 -48.04 39.95 27.58
CA ASP A 720 -48.13 41.29 28.18
C ASP A 720 -48.33 42.40 27.14
N ILE A 721 -47.68 42.31 25.98
CA ILE A 721 -47.82 43.27 24.88
C ILE A 721 -49.22 43.20 24.25
N ILE A 722 -49.80 42.01 24.12
CA ILE A 722 -51.17 41.85 23.62
C ILE A 722 -52.16 42.53 24.56
N ILE A 723 -51.99 42.32 25.87
CA ILE A 723 -52.89 42.87 26.91
C ILE A 723 -52.72 44.39 27.02
N THR A 724 -51.47 44.85 27.13
CA THR A 724 -51.12 46.27 27.28
C THR A 724 -50.03 46.68 26.29
N PRO A 725 -50.39 47.21 25.11
CA PRO A 725 -49.42 47.50 24.05
C PRO A 725 -48.47 48.65 24.43
N ARG A 726 -47.32 48.29 25.01
CA ARG A 726 -46.24 49.19 25.44
C ARG A 726 -45.02 49.06 24.53
N ALA A 727 -44.45 50.19 24.15
CA ALA A 727 -43.29 50.23 23.26
C ALA A 727 -42.05 49.66 23.96
N GLU A 728 -41.92 49.89 25.27
CA GLU A 728 -40.78 49.51 26.09
C GLU A 728 -40.66 47.97 26.20
N ILE A 729 -41.78 47.28 26.39
CA ILE A 729 -41.81 45.80 26.49
C ILE A 729 -41.52 45.18 25.12
N ARG A 730 -42.05 45.77 24.03
CA ARG A 730 -41.71 45.36 22.66
C ARG A 730 -40.22 45.53 22.38
N ASP A 731 -39.61 46.64 22.78
CA ASP A 731 -38.20 46.90 22.51
C ASP A 731 -37.29 45.96 23.32
N ALA A 732 -37.69 45.64 24.56
CA ALA A 732 -37.05 44.59 25.34
C ALA A 732 -37.18 43.19 24.67
N LEU A 733 -38.36 42.86 24.13
CA LEU A 733 -38.59 41.62 23.38
C LEU A 733 -37.71 41.56 22.11
N VAL A 734 -37.57 42.68 21.38
CA VAL A 734 -36.69 42.78 20.20
C VAL A 734 -35.23 42.57 20.59
N SER A 735 -34.76 43.20 21.67
CA SER A 735 -33.40 43.00 22.18
C SER A 735 -33.15 41.55 22.59
N MET A 736 -34.13 40.93 23.26
CA MET A 736 -34.05 39.53 23.65
C MET A 736 -34.01 38.60 22.43
N ALA A 737 -34.85 38.85 21.41
CA ALA A 737 -34.84 38.10 20.16
C ALA A 737 -33.52 38.24 19.39
N GLN A 738 -32.86 39.41 19.43
CA GLN A 738 -31.54 39.60 18.83
C GLN A 738 -30.48 38.77 19.52
N LYS A 739 -30.49 38.72 20.87
CA LYS A 739 -29.60 37.83 21.63
C LYS A 739 -29.87 36.37 21.31
N VAL A 740 -31.15 35.96 21.21
CA VAL A 740 -31.51 34.60 20.78
C VAL A 740 -30.98 34.31 19.37
N ALA A 741 -31.12 35.23 18.42
CA ALA A 741 -30.63 35.03 17.06
C ALA A 741 -29.10 34.97 16.96
N GLN A 742 -28.38 35.60 17.90
CA GLN A 742 -26.92 35.51 18.02
C GLN A 742 -26.50 34.14 18.60
N SER A 743 -27.15 33.70 19.68
CA SER A 743 -26.82 32.44 20.35
C SER A 743 -27.37 31.18 19.66
N TYR A 744 -28.43 31.33 18.87
CA TYR A 744 -29.14 30.29 18.13
C TYR A 744 -29.33 30.72 16.66
N PRO A 745 -28.28 30.64 15.82
CA PRO A 745 -28.30 31.20 14.47
C PRO A 745 -29.18 30.44 13.47
N GLU A 746 -29.57 29.19 13.76
CA GLU A 746 -30.36 28.32 12.87
C GLU A 746 -31.54 27.66 13.62
N GLY A 747 -32.57 27.15 12.93
CA GLY A 747 -33.62 26.31 13.53
C GLY A 747 -34.78 27.02 14.27
N ASP A 748 -35.67 26.19 14.83
CA ASP A 748 -37.03 26.56 15.29
C ASP A 748 -37.06 27.71 16.32
N LEU A 749 -36.07 27.77 17.22
CA LEU A 749 -36.04 28.80 18.28
C LEU A 749 -35.92 30.22 17.71
N LYS A 750 -35.06 30.41 16.70
CA LYS A 750 -34.86 31.70 16.03
C LYS A 750 -36.10 32.11 15.23
N GLU A 751 -36.70 31.16 14.52
CA GLU A 751 -37.91 31.40 13.73
C GLU A 751 -39.09 31.80 14.62
N ARG A 752 -39.27 31.09 15.76
CA ARG A 752 -40.29 31.43 16.75
C ARG A 752 -40.03 32.78 17.41
N ALA A 753 -38.78 33.08 17.80
CA ALA A 753 -38.41 34.38 18.34
C ALA A 753 -38.69 35.53 17.35
N ALA A 754 -38.35 35.35 16.07
CA ALA A 754 -38.62 36.32 15.02
C ALA A 754 -40.13 36.51 14.78
N SER A 755 -40.89 35.42 14.81
CA SER A 755 -42.36 35.44 14.70
C SER A 755 -43.01 36.22 15.84
N LEU A 756 -42.57 36.00 17.09
CA LEU A 756 -43.04 36.77 18.26
C LEU A 756 -42.77 38.27 18.11
N VAL A 757 -41.59 38.65 17.63
CA VAL A 757 -41.25 40.07 17.38
C VAL A 757 -42.16 40.69 16.31
N LEU A 758 -42.40 39.98 15.20
CA LEU A 758 -43.25 40.48 14.13
C LEU A 758 -44.68 40.72 14.64
N ARG A 759 -45.23 39.74 15.34
CA ARG A 759 -46.58 39.82 15.94
C ARG A 759 -46.66 40.91 17.00
N ALA A 760 -45.60 41.10 17.80
CA ALA A 760 -45.53 42.17 18.80
C ALA A 760 -45.53 43.57 18.17
N LYS A 761 -44.78 43.77 17.08
CA LYS A 761 -44.78 45.03 16.32
C LYS A 761 -46.16 45.35 15.78
N GLU A 762 -46.86 44.35 15.25
CA GLU A 762 -48.22 44.50 14.76
C GLU A 762 -49.23 44.80 15.88
N ALA A 763 -49.12 44.11 17.02
CA ALA A 763 -49.97 44.35 18.20
C ALA A 763 -49.82 45.79 18.74
N VAL A 764 -48.59 46.31 18.84
CA VAL A 764 -48.34 47.70 19.26
C VAL A 764 -48.91 48.70 18.25
N LYS A 765 -48.75 48.43 16.94
CA LYS A 765 -49.32 49.27 15.88
C LYS A 765 -50.85 49.34 15.98
N LYS A 766 -51.52 48.19 16.08
CA LYS A 766 -52.99 48.11 16.25
C LYS A 766 -53.44 48.80 17.55
N GLY A 767 -52.68 48.66 18.63
CA GLY A 767 -52.95 49.36 19.90
C GLY A 767 -52.81 50.88 19.81
N TRP A 768 -51.89 51.39 19.00
CA TRP A 768 -51.76 52.82 18.70
C TRP A 768 -52.89 53.33 17.82
N GLU A 769 -53.26 52.59 16.78
CA GLU A 769 -54.39 52.91 15.89
C GLU A 769 -55.70 52.98 16.69
N LYS A 770 -55.96 52.00 17.58
CA LYS A 770 -57.12 52.00 18.47
C LYS A 770 -57.15 53.23 19.39
N ARG A 771 -56.01 53.60 20.00
CA ARG A 771 -55.92 54.79 20.87
C ARG A 771 -56.12 56.10 20.09
N ARG A 772 -55.60 56.19 18.85
CA ARG A 772 -55.80 57.33 17.96
C ARG A 772 -57.26 57.47 17.54
N ALA A 773 -57.93 56.37 17.19
CA ALA A 773 -59.36 56.35 16.88
C ALA A 773 -60.20 56.85 18.07
N GLN A 774 -59.96 56.32 19.27
CA GLN A 774 -60.66 56.77 20.48
C GLN A 774 -60.38 58.25 20.83
N ALA A 775 -59.17 58.76 20.57
CA ALA A 775 -58.85 60.17 20.77
C ALA A 775 -59.60 61.06 19.77
N ALA A 776 -59.65 60.65 18.50
CA ALA A 776 -60.40 61.33 17.45
C ALA A 776 -61.90 61.35 17.75
N GLU A 777 -62.47 60.23 18.20
CA GLU A 777 -63.88 60.15 18.64
C GLU A 777 -64.18 61.09 19.82
N ARG A 778 -63.32 61.14 20.83
CA ARG A 778 -63.50 62.08 21.96
C ARG A 778 -63.45 63.54 21.50
N MET A 779 -62.54 63.88 20.58
CA MET A 779 -62.47 65.22 20.00
C MET A 779 -63.71 65.52 19.16
N LEU A 780 -64.20 64.54 18.40
CA LEU A 780 -65.41 64.67 17.60
C LEU A 780 -66.64 64.89 18.47
N HIS A 781 -66.76 64.17 19.58
CA HIS A 781 -67.81 64.40 20.58
C HIS A 781 -67.78 65.83 21.10
N LYS A 782 -66.59 66.32 21.50
CA LYS A 782 -66.43 67.72 21.94
C LYS A 782 -66.79 68.74 20.86
N ALA A 783 -66.48 68.45 19.59
CA ALA A 783 -66.85 69.31 18.47
C ALA A 783 -68.37 69.33 18.24
N LYS A 784 -69.03 68.17 18.32
CA LYS A 784 -70.50 68.05 18.24
C LYS A 784 -71.18 68.83 19.38
N GLU A 785 -70.68 68.69 20.60
CA GLU A 785 -71.16 69.42 21.78
C GLU A 785 -70.94 70.94 21.65
N ALA A 786 -69.76 71.38 21.21
CA ALA A 786 -69.50 72.80 20.92
C ALA A 786 -70.44 73.37 19.85
N ARG A 787 -70.76 72.59 18.81
CA ARG A 787 -71.74 72.97 17.78
C ARG A 787 -73.14 73.11 18.37
N GLN A 788 -73.58 72.19 19.23
CA GLN A 788 -74.88 72.27 19.92
C GLN A 788 -74.98 73.52 20.81
N ASN A 789 -73.89 73.93 21.44
CA ASN A 789 -73.81 75.16 22.23
C ASN A 789 -73.57 76.42 21.38
N HIS A 790 -73.81 76.37 20.07
CA HIS A 790 -73.63 77.46 19.10
C HIS A 790 -72.20 78.03 18.96
N LEU A 791 -71.18 77.35 19.48
CA LEU A 791 -69.76 77.75 19.39
C LEU A 791 -69.11 77.24 18.08
N ARG A 792 -69.66 77.67 16.95
CA ARG A 792 -69.32 77.13 15.61
C ARG A 792 -67.86 77.31 15.20
N GLY A 793 -67.25 78.44 15.52
CA GLY A 793 -65.83 78.70 15.22
C GLY A 793 -64.91 77.75 15.98
N TYR A 794 -65.23 77.48 17.24
CA TYR A 794 -64.48 76.54 18.08
C TYR A 794 -64.68 75.09 17.62
N ALA A 795 -65.90 74.70 17.26
CA ALA A 795 -66.18 73.41 16.65
C ALA A 795 -65.37 73.24 15.35
N ALA A 796 -65.36 74.23 14.45
CA ALA A 796 -64.61 74.17 13.20
C ALA A 796 -63.09 74.01 13.40
N VAL A 797 -62.51 74.61 14.44
CA VAL A 797 -61.10 74.42 14.82
C VAL A 797 -60.86 72.97 15.25
N ILE A 798 -61.69 72.42 16.15
CA ILE A 798 -61.54 71.03 16.60
C ILE A 798 -61.69 70.04 15.44
N LEU A 799 -62.67 70.24 14.56
CA LEU A 799 -62.89 69.39 13.38
C LEU A 799 -61.71 69.45 12.41
N SER A 800 -61.15 70.64 12.15
CA SER A 800 -59.96 70.81 11.32
C SER A 800 -58.74 70.11 11.94
N GLU A 801 -58.63 70.16 13.27
CA GLU A 801 -57.57 69.47 14.02
C GLU A 801 -57.72 67.94 13.91
N ILE A 802 -58.94 67.41 13.91
CA ILE A 802 -59.19 65.98 13.70
C ILE A 802 -58.73 65.55 12.30
N LEU A 803 -59.07 66.32 11.27
CA LEU A 803 -58.64 66.04 9.89
C LEU A 803 -57.12 66.10 9.73
N ALA A 804 -56.46 67.06 10.38
CA ALA A 804 -55.01 67.21 10.32
C ALA A 804 -54.28 66.11 11.11
N ARG A 805 -54.74 65.81 12.33
CA ARG A 805 -54.04 64.86 13.21
C ARG A 805 -54.44 63.41 13.00
N TYR A 806 -55.66 63.12 12.55
CA TYR A 806 -56.22 61.76 12.48
C TYR A 806 -56.92 61.45 11.15
N PRO A 807 -56.29 61.73 9.98
CA PRO A 807 -56.95 61.73 8.67
C PRO A 807 -57.58 60.39 8.26
N ASN A 808 -57.09 59.27 8.79
CA ASN A 808 -57.50 57.92 8.40
C ASN A 808 -58.42 57.24 9.44
N THR A 809 -59.26 58.02 10.14
CA THR A 809 -60.22 57.50 11.14
C THR A 809 -61.65 57.79 10.72
N ASP A 810 -62.62 56.97 11.16
CA ASP A 810 -64.05 57.21 10.88
C ASP A 810 -64.50 58.58 11.42
N ALA A 811 -63.94 59.00 12.56
CA ALA A 811 -64.15 60.31 13.13
C ALA A 811 -63.67 61.46 12.22
N ALA A 812 -62.66 61.24 11.36
CA ALA A 812 -62.21 62.23 10.38
C ALA A 812 -63.21 62.36 9.22
N GLN A 813 -63.79 61.25 8.76
CA GLN A 813 -64.84 61.28 7.73
C GLN A 813 -66.06 62.05 8.24
N GLU A 814 -66.48 61.79 9.47
CA GLU A 814 -67.60 62.51 10.07
C GLU A 814 -67.24 63.98 10.36
N ALA A 815 -66.00 64.27 10.77
CA ALA A 815 -65.54 65.63 10.96
C ALA A 815 -65.54 66.46 9.66
N LYS A 816 -65.21 65.83 8.52
CA LYS A 816 -65.28 66.47 7.20
C LYS A 816 -66.70 66.90 6.86
N ASN A 817 -67.67 66.00 7.03
CA ASN A 817 -69.08 66.28 6.76
C ASN A 817 -69.59 67.43 7.66
N LEU A 818 -69.30 67.38 8.96
CA LEU A 818 -69.71 68.43 9.90
C LEU A 818 -69.05 69.78 9.59
N LEU A 819 -67.82 69.79 9.08
CA LEU A 819 -67.13 71.02 8.69
C LEU A 819 -67.73 71.63 7.42
N GLU A 820 -68.15 70.80 6.45
CA GLU A 820 -68.87 71.23 5.26
C GLU A 820 -70.24 71.84 5.61
N ASP A 821 -70.99 71.22 6.53
CA ASP A 821 -72.23 71.79 7.07
C ASP A 821 -72.02 73.19 7.67
N ILE A 822 -71.00 73.33 8.54
CA ILE A 822 -70.70 74.61 9.20
C ILE A 822 -70.30 75.68 8.17
N ARG A 823 -69.60 75.30 7.09
CA ARG A 823 -69.26 76.23 6.00
C ARG A 823 -70.49 76.64 5.20
N PHE A 824 -71.41 75.72 4.93
CA PHE A 824 -72.66 76.00 4.21
C PHE A 824 -73.60 76.90 5.02
N GLU A 825 -73.70 76.69 6.33
CA GLU A 825 -74.46 77.55 7.26
C GLU A 825 -73.89 78.97 7.40
N ARG A 826 -72.65 79.22 6.98
CA ARG A 826 -71.98 80.54 7.04
C ARG A 826 -72.18 81.38 5.78
N GLY A 827 -72.63 80.74 4.69
CA GLY A 827 -72.92 81.37 3.39
C GLY A 827 -74.39 81.73 3.18
N ARG A 828 -75.27 81.33 4.09
CA ARG A 828 -76.60 81.94 4.31
C ARG A 828 -76.48 83.01 5.37
#